data_AF-A0A449IJ18-F1
#
_entry.id   AF-A0A449IJ18-F1
#
_cell.length_a   1.000
_cell.length_b   1.000
_cell.length_c   1.000
_cell.angle_alpha   90.00
_cell.angle_beta   90.00
_cell.angle_gamma   90.00
#
_symmetry.space_group_name_H-M   'P 1'
#
loop_
_entity.id
_entity.type
_entity.pdbx_description
1 polymer ?
#
loop_
_entity_poly.entity_id
_entity_poly.type
_entity_poly.pdbx_seq_one_letter_code
_entity_poly.pdbx_strand_id
1 'polypeptide(L)'
;MDYSKIIGKDDGQRLSFEELVCQLARRDRPESAKEFRRIEGSGGDGGIESYWLLQDGSEIGYQAKYYLRSREVDWGKIDESVEQALKSHPELKQYVIAIPCDLTDRSGALGAGKKGWEHWNTHKLAWEALCAQSGIPTVEFVPWTASDLTDKLLHPTAEGLRRFWFGELEMSGQWFHKNVELAVKSLDERYHPEDHVEVGIESLFKVLLRDEEVITELKSAFFTIAKTARFNHFIKNDSDASLIAGIQRVEQEASKVAAFGRRFGSDSWGAWPIVDCVAALSDASNSVHELKAWAWQNMPKSESRREYSSSDMNYLSHKLDELSNALYGLSSKLEGKFYSAEQNRFALLTGKAGTGKSHTLGSVAQKAISDGHPVVLLLGQQLGFQGFWRQATEILGLGTVEPEIFLQAMSSAAEAAQKRGLILIDAINEGAGAQLWRNELPALIARVNAYENLVLVVTCRTEYTPYVVPPKVMETTVAFSIRGFVTNEEQSRAAKIYLHKRGISQPDTPWLSAEFVNPLFLRSACVALARDGCKQFPKGLHGTKQVFAFYIRSVARNLGVGRDGSEDLVAPTTAAISAIARSMATERRDYVVLADAVRISAEVFSNFSSPPSKTWFDVLQKNGIFRLDPPPRRLEIDPFAPVEDIVRFSFQRLQDHLMADALLKGVTDPELELENGVLSFILDGDRFKWEWAGLAEALSIQIPERFGSELLDALPRDIDIWINEDSVRGAFLESLRWRGANAFTERTWQIYQAILDVDDSQLYVLIELCANVDHPWNAELLHDILINKMMPERDASWTVKINDFDMADGSTIRRLLDWCLTSQTEKTDRHVQLLCGLAVTWLTASSHREIRDKATKALSALLFSKVKL
;
A
#
# COMPACT_ATOMS: atom_id res chain seq x y z
N MET A 1 -35.10 16.34 23.40
CA MET A 1 -34.01 16.93 22.59
C MET A 1 -34.53 18.12 21.79
N ASP A 2 -33.70 19.11 21.43
CA ASP A 2 -34.12 20.25 20.58
C ASP A 2 -33.77 19.98 19.12
N TYR A 3 -34.73 19.43 18.36
CA TYR A 3 -34.55 19.05 16.95
C TYR A 3 -34.39 20.25 15.99
N SER A 4 -34.61 21.49 16.45
CA SER A 4 -34.29 22.69 15.68
C SER A 4 -32.78 22.97 15.62
N LYS A 5 -32.00 22.33 16.50
CA LYS A 5 -30.54 22.45 16.59
C LYS A 5 -29.80 21.27 15.98
N ILE A 6 -30.49 20.36 15.30
CA ILE A 6 -29.81 19.33 14.53
C ILE A 6 -28.85 19.99 13.53
N ILE A 7 -27.61 19.52 13.47
CA ILE A 7 -26.61 20.08 12.55
C ILE A 7 -27.15 19.99 11.12
N GLY A 8 -27.07 21.09 10.37
CA GLY A 8 -27.38 21.08 8.94
C GLY A 8 -26.11 20.77 8.17
N LYS A 9 -26.06 19.65 7.45
CA LYS A 9 -25.04 19.41 6.41
C LYS A 9 -25.26 20.34 5.20
N ASP A 10 -24.45 20.18 4.15
CA ASP A 10 -24.47 21.02 2.94
C ASP A 10 -25.88 21.19 2.32
N ASP A 11 -26.78 20.22 2.50
CA ASP A 11 -28.15 20.22 1.97
C ASP A 11 -29.25 20.54 3.01
N GLY A 12 -28.88 20.90 4.25
CA GLY A 12 -29.80 21.41 5.28
C GLY A 12 -30.30 20.41 6.34
N GLN A 13 -31.10 20.91 7.28
CA GLN A 13 -31.53 20.17 8.49
C GLN A 13 -32.50 19.02 8.21
N ARG A 14 -33.30 19.13 7.14
CA ARG A 14 -34.27 18.09 6.76
C ARG A 14 -33.58 16.78 6.38
N LEU A 15 -32.60 16.84 5.48
CA LEU A 15 -31.81 15.67 5.07
C LEU A 15 -30.98 15.11 6.23
N SER A 16 -30.49 15.99 7.11
CA SER A 16 -29.80 15.59 8.34
C SER A 16 -30.72 14.82 9.30
N PHE A 17 -32.00 15.18 9.36
CA PHE A 17 -33.00 14.43 10.12
C PHE A 17 -33.38 13.09 9.44
N GLU A 18 -33.49 13.06 8.12
CA GLU A 18 -33.69 11.83 7.35
C GLU A 18 -32.56 10.83 7.63
N GLU A 19 -31.30 11.29 7.60
CA GLU A 19 -30.12 10.49 7.98
C GLU A 19 -30.20 9.99 9.43
N LEU A 20 -30.51 10.87 10.39
CA LEU A 20 -30.64 10.51 11.80
C LEU A 20 -31.66 9.37 11.99
N VAL A 21 -32.79 9.44 11.29
CA VAL A 21 -33.84 8.41 11.35
C VAL A 21 -33.34 7.10 10.76
N CYS A 22 -32.65 7.10 9.61
CA CYS A 22 -32.04 5.88 9.06
C CYS A 22 -31.02 5.25 10.04
N GLN A 23 -30.21 6.07 10.69
CA GLN A 23 -29.22 5.62 11.67
C GLN A 23 -29.88 5.02 12.93
N LEU A 24 -31.01 5.58 13.38
CA LEU A 24 -31.81 5.03 14.48
C LEU A 24 -32.51 3.73 14.06
N ALA A 25 -33.12 3.70 12.87
CA ALA A 25 -33.79 2.52 12.30
C ALA A 25 -32.87 1.31 12.19
N ARG A 26 -31.60 1.52 11.81
CA ARG A 26 -30.60 0.45 11.77
C ARG A 26 -30.23 -0.07 13.17
N ARG A 27 -30.18 0.80 14.18
CA ARG A 27 -29.87 0.42 15.56
C ARG A 27 -31.04 -0.28 16.25
N ASP A 28 -32.26 0.03 15.82
CA ASP A 28 -33.49 -0.66 16.24
C ASP A 28 -33.69 -1.97 15.47
N ARG A 29 -32.73 -2.89 15.59
CA ARG A 29 -32.67 -4.12 14.79
C ARG A 29 -33.79 -5.10 15.22
N PRO A 30 -34.69 -5.51 14.30
CA PRO A 30 -35.71 -6.53 14.59
C PRO A 30 -35.11 -7.93 14.84
N GLU A 31 -35.79 -8.76 15.64
CA GLU A 31 -35.33 -10.14 15.95
C GLU A 31 -35.18 -11.04 14.70
N SER A 32 -36.07 -10.90 13.71
CA SER A 32 -36.05 -11.68 12.46
C SER A 32 -35.38 -10.96 11.27
N ALA A 33 -34.49 -10.00 11.55
CA ALA A 33 -33.82 -9.19 10.55
C ALA A 33 -32.88 -9.99 9.63
N LYS A 34 -33.10 -9.88 8.32
CA LYS A 34 -32.24 -10.47 7.26
C LYS A 34 -31.26 -9.45 6.70
N GLU A 35 -31.76 -8.28 6.27
CA GLU A 35 -30.95 -7.27 5.58
C GLU A 35 -31.52 -5.87 5.81
N PHE A 36 -30.65 -4.87 6.01
CA PHE A 36 -31.06 -3.45 6.06
C PHE A 36 -30.65 -2.75 4.77
N ARG A 37 -31.55 -1.95 4.19
CA ARG A 37 -31.30 -1.19 2.97
C ARG A 37 -31.71 0.26 3.13
N ARG A 38 -30.86 1.15 2.63
CA ARG A 38 -31.13 2.58 2.49
C ARG A 38 -31.47 2.88 1.04
N ILE A 39 -32.44 3.75 0.80
CA ILE A 39 -32.85 4.17 -0.55
C ILE A 39 -32.33 5.58 -0.82
N GLU A 40 -31.75 5.79 -2.01
CA GLU A 40 -31.27 7.10 -2.46
C GLU A 40 -32.39 7.84 -3.21
N GLY A 41 -32.81 9.01 -2.70
CA GLY A 41 -34.01 9.72 -3.17
C GLY A 41 -33.93 10.39 -4.55
N SER A 42 -32.80 10.30 -5.27
CA SER A 42 -32.59 10.98 -6.55
C SER A 42 -33.37 10.37 -7.74
N GLY A 43 -33.91 9.15 -7.59
CA GLY A 43 -34.63 8.40 -8.64
C GLY A 43 -36.17 8.41 -8.53
N GLY A 44 -36.74 9.19 -7.62
CA GLY A 44 -38.14 9.07 -7.20
C GLY A 44 -38.22 8.22 -5.94
N ASP A 45 -38.49 8.88 -4.82
CA ASP A 45 -38.72 8.29 -3.52
C ASP A 45 -39.85 7.26 -3.60
N GLY A 46 -39.52 5.99 -3.42
CA GLY A 46 -40.50 4.89 -3.31
C GLY A 46 -41.37 4.98 -2.06
N GLY A 47 -41.49 6.17 -1.46
CA GLY A 47 -42.22 6.45 -0.23
C GLY A 47 -41.48 6.09 1.06
N ILE A 48 -40.28 5.52 1.02
CA ILE A 48 -39.49 5.17 2.22
C ILE A 48 -38.02 5.60 2.07
N GLU A 49 -37.38 5.97 3.18
CA GLU A 49 -35.95 6.33 3.23
C GLU A 49 -35.06 5.11 3.46
N SER A 50 -35.55 4.13 4.21
CA SER A 50 -34.84 2.87 4.49
C SER A 50 -35.81 1.77 4.91
N TYR A 51 -35.36 0.51 4.85
CA TYR A 51 -36.15 -0.63 5.32
C TYR A 51 -35.30 -1.80 5.82
N TRP A 52 -35.89 -2.60 6.71
CA TRP A 52 -35.41 -3.94 7.07
C TRP A 52 -36.20 -4.99 6.29
N LEU A 53 -35.50 -5.85 5.54
CA LEU A 53 -36.03 -7.10 5.01
C LEU A 53 -35.92 -8.17 6.10
N LEU A 54 -37.00 -8.89 6.35
CA LEU A 54 -37.07 -9.97 7.33
C LEU A 54 -36.83 -11.34 6.68
N GLN A 55 -36.57 -12.36 7.50
CA GLN A 55 -36.31 -13.72 7.01
C GLN A 55 -37.50 -14.34 6.27
N ASP A 56 -38.73 -13.94 6.61
CA ASP A 56 -39.97 -14.40 5.98
C ASP A 56 -40.29 -13.68 4.66
N GLY A 57 -39.46 -12.71 4.26
CA GLY A 57 -39.64 -11.90 3.04
C GLY A 57 -40.40 -10.60 3.26
N SER A 58 -40.97 -10.36 4.45
CA SER A 58 -41.67 -9.12 4.75
C SER A 58 -40.73 -7.94 5.06
N GLU A 59 -41.24 -6.71 4.94
CA GLU A 59 -40.46 -5.48 5.07
C GLU A 59 -40.95 -4.57 6.21
N ILE A 60 -40.00 -3.93 6.92
CA ILE A 60 -40.28 -2.82 7.86
C ILE A 60 -39.72 -1.54 7.24
N GLY A 61 -40.58 -0.65 6.78
CA GLY A 61 -40.20 0.62 6.14
C GLY A 61 -40.09 1.77 7.14
N TYR A 62 -39.23 2.74 6.84
CA TYR A 62 -39.02 3.94 7.64
C TYR A 62 -39.09 5.18 6.75
N GLN A 63 -39.91 6.16 7.14
CA GLN A 63 -40.00 7.48 6.51
C GLN A 63 -39.68 8.57 7.53
N ALA A 64 -38.90 9.56 7.12
CA ALA A 64 -38.67 10.76 7.92
C ALA A 64 -39.42 11.96 7.32
N LYS A 65 -40.04 12.77 8.18
CA LYS A 65 -40.72 14.01 7.81
C LYS A 65 -40.38 15.11 8.81
N TYR A 66 -39.57 16.07 8.39
CA TYR A 66 -39.03 17.11 9.26
C TYR A 66 -40.04 18.24 9.52
N TYR A 67 -40.91 18.04 10.50
CA TYR A 67 -41.83 19.06 11.03
C TYR A 67 -41.59 19.27 12.52
N LEU A 68 -41.21 20.50 12.91
CA LEU A 68 -40.83 20.83 14.29
C LEU A 68 -42.03 21.13 15.20
N ARG A 69 -43.24 21.31 14.63
CA ARG A 69 -44.48 21.52 15.39
C ARG A 69 -45.62 20.70 14.81
N SER A 70 -46.46 20.13 15.67
CA SER A 70 -47.61 19.30 15.26
C SER A 70 -48.57 20.03 14.31
N ARG A 71 -48.75 21.34 14.46
CA ARG A 71 -49.60 22.17 13.57
C ARG A 71 -49.01 22.40 12.17
N GLU A 72 -47.72 22.15 11.99
CA GLU A 72 -46.98 22.36 10.73
C GLU A 72 -46.88 21.05 9.94
N VAL A 73 -47.34 19.93 10.49
CA VAL A 73 -47.35 18.61 9.83
C VAL A 73 -48.30 18.66 8.64
N ASP A 74 -47.73 18.57 7.44
CA ASP A 74 -48.47 18.41 6.19
C ASP A 74 -48.81 16.93 6.00
N TRP A 75 -50.01 16.55 6.44
CA TRP A 75 -50.51 15.18 6.33
C TRP A 75 -50.70 14.73 4.89
N GLY A 76 -50.99 15.65 3.95
CA GLY A 76 -51.14 15.30 2.53
C GLY A 76 -49.83 14.77 1.94
N LYS A 77 -48.69 15.37 2.30
CA LYS A 77 -47.37 14.84 1.92
C LYS A 77 -46.99 13.53 2.60
N ILE A 78 -47.59 13.22 3.75
CA ILE A 78 -47.42 11.91 4.39
C ILE A 78 -48.27 10.89 3.64
N ASP A 79 -49.52 11.22 3.32
CA ASP A 79 -50.42 10.39 2.53
C ASP A 79 -49.80 10.01 1.17
N GLU A 80 -49.24 10.99 0.44
CA GLU A 80 -48.54 10.75 -0.84
C GLU A 80 -47.38 9.74 -0.68
N SER A 81 -46.55 9.91 0.35
CA SER A 81 -45.46 8.95 0.61
C SER A 81 -45.97 7.57 0.99
N VAL A 82 -47.07 7.49 1.77
CA VAL A 82 -47.67 6.21 2.14
C VAL A 82 -48.25 5.48 0.95
N GLU A 83 -48.99 6.18 0.09
CA GLU A 83 -49.53 5.59 -1.13
C GLU A 83 -48.41 5.10 -2.07
N GLN A 84 -47.31 5.83 -2.15
CA GLN A 84 -46.17 5.45 -2.98
C GLN A 84 -45.40 4.25 -2.39
N ALA A 85 -45.24 4.21 -1.06
CA ALA A 85 -44.64 3.08 -0.34
C ALA A 85 -45.43 1.80 -0.56
N LEU A 86 -46.75 1.84 -0.40
CA LEU A 86 -47.62 0.68 -0.59
C LEU A 86 -47.62 0.15 -2.05
N LYS A 87 -47.42 1.03 -3.04
CA LYS A 87 -47.27 0.62 -4.45
C LYS A 87 -45.91 0.01 -4.75
N SER A 88 -44.85 0.56 -4.16
CA SER A 88 -43.46 0.19 -4.46
C SER A 88 -42.97 -0.99 -3.62
N HIS A 89 -43.57 -1.20 -2.45
CA HIS A 89 -43.21 -2.19 -1.44
C HIS A 89 -44.43 -3.02 -1.01
N PRO A 90 -44.88 -4.00 -1.83
CA PRO A 90 -46.10 -4.78 -1.54
C PRO A 90 -45.95 -5.74 -0.34
N GLU A 91 -44.73 -6.05 0.08
CA GLU A 91 -44.41 -6.94 1.21
C GLU A 91 -44.25 -6.18 2.54
N LEU A 92 -44.63 -4.90 2.59
CA LEU A 92 -44.55 -4.08 3.79
C LEU A 92 -45.44 -4.68 4.89
N LYS A 93 -44.87 -4.91 6.08
CA LYS A 93 -45.57 -5.41 7.26
C LYS A 93 -45.72 -4.34 8.33
N GLN A 94 -44.72 -3.47 8.45
CA GLN A 94 -44.74 -2.35 9.38
C GLN A 94 -44.15 -1.12 8.70
N TYR A 95 -44.70 0.04 9.01
CA TYR A 95 -44.26 1.30 8.45
C TYR A 95 -44.13 2.37 9.53
N VAL A 96 -42.89 2.77 9.78
CA VAL A 96 -42.52 3.76 10.78
C VAL A 96 -42.43 5.14 10.15
N ILE A 97 -43.17 6.11 10.69
CA ILE A 97 -43.15 7.51 10.25
C ILE A 97 -42.57 8.36 11.36
N ALA A 98 -41.34 8.84 11.17
CA ALA A 98 -40.62 9.67 12.13
C ALA A 98 -40.87 11.17 11.90
N ILE A 99 -41.32 11.84 12.96
CA ILE A 99 -41.62 13.28 12.96
C ILE A 99 -40.99 13.91 14.22
N PRO A 100 -40.15 14.95 14.10
CA PRO A 100 -39.42 15.55 15.22
C PRO A 100 -40.28 16.53 16.04
N CYS A 101 -41.55 16.19 16.26
CA CYS A 101 -42.43 16.87 17.21
C CYS A 101 -43.40 15.88 17.86
N ASP A 102 -43.87 16.22 19.06
CA ASP A 102 -44.94 15.45 19.71
C ASP A 102 -46.31 15.90 19.20
N LEU A 103 -47.19 14.92 18.97
CA LEU A 103 -48.57 15.17 18.55
C LEU A 103 -49.43 15.62 19.75
N THR A 104 -50.22 16.68 19.58
CA THR A 104 -50.99 17.29 20.67
C THR A 104 -52.27 16.51 21.01
N ASP A 105 -52.55 16.35 22.32
CA ASP A 105 -53.69 15.56 22.84
C ASP A 105 -54.84 16.41 23.45
N ARG A 106 -54.62 17.70 23.79
CA ARG A 106 -55.63 18.62 24.36
C ARG A 106 -55.63 20.00 23.70
N SER A 107 -56.81 20.59 23.52
CA SER A 107 -57.02 21.96 23.02
C SER A 107 -56.88 22.99 24.15
N GLY A 108 -56.21 24.10 23.87
CA GLY A 108 -56.45 25.36 24.59
C GLY A 108 -57.86 25.88 24.28
N ALA A 109 -58.38 26.77 25.13
CA ALA A 109 -59.80 27.15 25.23
C ALA A 109 -60.48 27.80 23.98
N LEU A 110 -59.82 27.88 22.82
CA LEU A 110 -60.34 28.50 21.60
C LEU A 110 -59.83 27.72 20.36
N GLY A 111 -60.69 26.92 19.71
CA GLY A 111 -60.44 26.47 18.34
C GLY A 111 -60.99 25.09 17.96
N ALA A 112 -61.97 25.09 17.05
CA ALA A 112 -62.56 23.91 16.43
C ALA A 112 -61.69 23.40 15.26
N GLY A 113 -60.67 22.59 15.58
CA GLY A 113 -59.85 21.84 14.60
C GLY A 113 -59.53 20.44 15.12
N LYS A 114 -59.28 19.48 14.22
CA LYS A 114 -58.85 18.11 14.58
C LYS A 114 -57.49 18.17 15.29
N LYS A 115 -57.30 17.37 16.34
CA LYS A 115 -56.06 17.33 17.17
C LYS A 115 -54.94 16.56 16.45
N GLY A 116 -53.67 16.75 16.84
CA GLY A 116 -52.53 16.02 16.26
C GLY A 116 -52.67 14.50 16.26
N TRP A 117 -53.07 13.89 17.38
CA TRP A 117 -53.37 12.45 17.45
C TRP A 117 -54.68 12.06 16.73
N GLU A 118 -55.68 12.96 16.68
CA GLU A 118 -56.90 12.72 15.90
C GLU A 118 -56.62 12.72 14.39
N HIS A 119 -55.69 13.57 13.94
CA HIS A 119 -55.17 13.54 12.57
C HIS A 119 -54.44 12.22 12.32
N TRP A 120 -53.44 11.85 13.13
CA TRP A 120 -52.75 10.56 12.99
C TRP A 120 -53.74 9.38 12.89
N ASN A 121 -54.70 9.29 13.82
CA ASN A 121 -55.69 8.21 13.81
C ASN A 121 -56.63 8.25 12.59
N THR A 122 -57.04 9.44 12.14
CA THR A 122 -57.86 9.58 10.93
C THR A 122 -57.10 9.07 9.70
N HIS A 123 -55.85 9.51 9.54
CA HIS A 123 -55.03 9.15 8.39
C HIS A 123 -54.61 7.68 8.45
N LYS A 124 -54.24 7.16 9.63
CA LYS A 124 -53.97 5.73 9.87
C LYS A 124 -55.14 4.85 9.44
N LEU A 125 -56.37 5.18 9.83
CA LEU A 125 -57.57 4.44 9.39
C LEU A 125 -57.77 4.49 7.88
N ALA A 126 -57.47 5.62 7.24
CA ALA A 126 -57.54 5.75 5.78
C ALA A 126 -56.48 4.88 5.09
N TRP A 127 -55.25 4.84 5.62
CA TRP A 127 -54.18 4.00 5.09
C TRP A 127 -54.46 2.50 5.28
N GLU A 128 -54.96 2.09 6.45
CA GLU A 128 -55.40 0.71 6.71
C GLU A 128 -56.52 0.28 5.74
N ALA A 129 -57.48 1.18 5.46
CA ALA A 129 -58.52 0.94 4.46
C ALA A 129 -57.95 0.85 3.03
N LEU A 130 -56.91 1.63 2.70
CA LEU A 130 -56.22 1.59 1.41
C LEU A 130 -55.50 0.25 1.20
N CYS A 131 -54.84 -0.29 2.24
CA CYS A 131 -54.24 -1.63 2.21
C CYS A 131 -55.30 -2.70 1.90
N ALA A 132 -56.44 -2.66 2.58
CA ALA A 132 -57.54 -3.61 2.41
C ALA A 132 -58.15 -3.55 1.00
N GLN A 133 -58.27 -2.36 0.41
CA GLN A 133 -58.79 -2.19 -0.96
C GLN A 133 -57.81 -2.63 -2.04
N SER A 134 -56.50 -2.55 -1.76
CA SER A 134 -55.43 -2.85 -2.73
C SER A 134 -54.94 -4.30 -2.68
N GLY A 135 -55.50 -5.13 -1.80
CA GLY A 135 -55.10 -6.54 -1.64
C GLY A 135 -53.72 -6.73 -0.99
N ILE A 136 -53.21 -5.70 -0.32
CA ILE A 136 -51.91 -5.70 0.38
C ILE A 136 -52.12 -6.31 1.78
N PRO A 137 -51.15 -7.09 2.33
CA PRO A 137 -51.20 -7.56 3.71
C PRO A 137 -51.41 -6.42 4.72
N THR A 138 -51.97 -6.73 5.89
CA THR A 138 -52.18 -5.72 6.94
C THR A 138 -50.85 -5.08 7.36
N VAL A 139 -50.70 -3.78 7.06
CA VAL A 139 -49.52 -2.98 7.44
C VAL A 139 -49.75 -2.29 8.78
N GLU A 140 -48.83 -2.44 9.72
CA GLU A 140 -48.84 -1.70 10.97
C GLU A 140 -48.18 -0.31 10.80
N PHE A 141 -48.96 0.76 10.92
CA PHE A 141 -48.42 2.14 10.92
C PHE A 141 -48.05 2.60 12.34
N VAL A 142 -46.78 2.99 12.52
CA VAL A 142 -46.18 3.36 13.80
C VAL A 142 -45.59 4.77 13.72
N PRO A 143 -45.98 5.71 14.59
CA PRO A 143 -45.33 7.01 14.67
C PRO A 143 -44.06 6.92 15.52
N TRP A 144 -42.98 7.56 15.08
CA TRP A 144 -41.87 7.95 15.94
C TRP A 144 -41.94 9.46 16.17
N THR A 145 -42.50 9.87 17.32
CA THR A 145 -42.61 11.27 17.72
C THR A 145 -41.30 11.80 18.29
N ALA A 146 -41.24 13.10 18.60
CA ALA A 146 -40.06 13.68 19.26
C ALA A 146 -39.70 12.97 20.58
N SER A 147 -40.69 12.52 21.34
CA SER A 147 -40.49 11.75 22.56
C SER A 147 -39.88 10.37 22.26
N ASP A 148 -40.43 9.63 21.29
CA ASP A 148 -39.90 8.31 20.90
C ASP A 148 -38.47 8.41 20.36
N LEU A 149 -38.22 9.41 19.52
CA LEU A 149 -36.89 9.70 18.98
C LEU A 149 -35.93 10.14 20.08
N THR A 150 -36.39 10.90 21.08
CA THR A 150 -35.56 11.33 22.21
C THR A 150 -35.21 10.12 23.08
N ASP A 151 -36.17 9.24 23.39
CA ASP A 151 -35.91 8.02 24.15
C ASP A 151 -34.89 7.12 23.45
N LYS A 152 -35.01 6.96 22.13
CA LYS A 152 -34.02 6.23 21.32
C LYS A 152 -32.63 6.88 21.36
N LEU A 153 -32.56 8.20 21.38
CA LEU A 153 -31.30 8.97 21.48
C LEU A 153 -30.71 9.00 22.89
N LEU A 154 -31.52 8.80 23.92
CA LEU A 154 -31.08 8.69 25.31
C LEU A 154 -30.53 7.29 25.63
N HIS A 155 -30.72 6.31 24.74
CA HIS A 155 -30.14 4.99 24.90
C HIS A 155 -28.60 5.08 24.86
N PRO A 156 -27.85 4.37 25.74
CA PRO A 156 -26.37 4.47 25.81
C PRO A 156 -25.62 4.19 24.49
N THR A 157 -26.21 3.39 23.60
CA THR A 157 -25.63 3.08 22.27
C THR A 157 -25.81 4.21 21.25
N ALA A 158 -26.58 5.25 21.59
CA ALA A 158 -26.87 6.42 20.77
C ALA A 158 -26.27 7.72 21.33
N GLU A 159 -25.45 7.64 22.38
CA GLU A 159 -24.81 8.82 22.98
C GLU A 159 -23.91 9.56 21.97
N GLY A 160 -23.11 8.84 21.18
CA GLY A 160 -22.29 9.44 20.13
C GLY A 160 -23.11 10.06 18.98
N LEU A 161 -24.26 9.46 18.62
CA LEU A 161 -25.21 10.04 17.66
C LEU A 161 -25.74 11.37 18.16
N ARG A 162 -26.21 11.39 19.42
CA ARG A 162 -26.71 12.59 20.09
C ARG A 162 -25.65 13.69 20.09
N ARG A 163 -24.41 13.37 20.46
CA ARG A 163 -23.34 14.36 20.51
C ARG A 163 -22.93 14.87 19.13
N PHE A 164 -22.88 13.99 18.14
CA PHE A 164 -22.58 14.35 16.76
C PHE A 164 -23.69 15.24 16.15
N TRP A 165 -24.93 14.76 16.15
CA TRP A 165 -26.05 15.42 15.47
C TRP A 165 -26.53 16.71 16.13
N PHE A 166 -26.28 16.89 17.43
CA PHE A 166 -26.71 18.08 18.18
C PHE A 166 -25.53 18.95 18.65
N GLY A 167 -24.33 18.73 18.11
CA GLY A 167 -23.18 19.63 18.22
C GLY A 167 -22.42 19.60 19.54
N GLU A 168 -22.59 18.56 20.37
CA GLU A 168 -21.78 18.38 21.60
C GLU A 168 -20.37 17.79 21.30
N LEU A 169 -20.17 17.23 20.11
CA LEU A 169 -18.87 16.74 19.62
C LEU A 169 -18.72 17.06 18.13
N GLU A 170 -17.94 18.09 17.81
CA GLU A 170 -17.78 18.58 16.44
C GLU A 170 -16.85 17.65 15.63
N MET A 171 -17.43 16.68 14.91
CA MET A 171 -16.74 15.78 13.97
C MET A 171 -17.26 16.01 12.53
N SER A 172 -17.34 17.26 12.11
CA SER A 172 -17.75 17.61 10.75
C SER A 172 -16.67 17.25 9.71
N GLY A 173 -17.01 17.22 8.42
CA GLY A 173 -16.02 17.03 7.35
C GLY A 173 -14.88 18.07 7.41
N GLN A 174 -15.20 19.32 7.73
CA GLN A 174 -14.21 20.39 7.93
C GLN A 174 -13.30 20.11 9.14
N TRP A 175 -13.85 19.57 10.22
CA TRP A 175 -13.07 19.18 11.39
C TRP A 175 -12.08 18.06 11.07
N PHE A 176 -12.50 17.02 10.33
CA PHE A 176 -11.59 15.96 9.89
C PHE A 176 -10.49 16.50 8.98
N HIS A 177 -10.84 17.33 8.00
CA HIS A 177 -9.87 17.98 7.11
C HIS A 177 -8.82 18.78 7.89
N LYS A 178 -9.26 19.61 8.83
CA LYS A 178 -8.37 20.41 9.69
C LYS A 178 -7.43 19.52 10.51
N ASN A 179 -7.93 18.44 11.13
CA ASN A 179 -7.11 17.55 11.94
C ASN A 179 -6.10 16.75 11.10
N VAL A 180 -6.51 16.26 9.93
CA VAL A 180 -5.59 15.62 8.98
C VAL A 180 -4.50 16.61 8.53
N GLU A 181 -4.86 17.85 8.20
CA GLU A 181 -3.88 18.88 7.82
C GLU A 181 -2.87 19.19 8.94
N LEU A 182 -3.34 19.28 10.19
CA LEU A 182 -2.47 19.49 11.36
C LEU A 182 -1.53 18.30 11.61
N ALA A 183 -2.04 17.07 11.51
CA ALA A 183 -1.24 15.86 11.65
C ALA A 183 -0.20 15.75 10.52
N VAL A 184 -0.60 16.03 9.28
CA VAL A 184 0.28 16.06 8.11
C VAL A 184 1.38 17.11 8.26
N LYS A 185 1.06 18.33 8.70
CA LYS A 185 2.08 19.35 9.02
C LYS A 185 3.04 18.91 10.12
N SER A 186 2.57 18.11 11.07
CA SER A 186 3.38 17.56 12.17
C SER A 186 4.31 16.42 11.75
N LEU A 187 4.14 15.87 10.54
CA LEU A 187 5.10 14.92 9.95
C LEU A 187 6.41 15.62 9.51
N ASP A 188 6.40 16.96 9.34
CA ASP A 188 7.58 17.77 8.96
C ASP A 188 8.30 17.15 7.74
N GLU A 189 9.62 17.05 7.76
CA GLU A 189 10.46 16.43 6.72
C GLU A 189 10.12 14.97 6.36
N ARG A 190 9.22 14.30 7.08
CA ARG A 190 8.81 12.91 6.76
C ARG A 190 7.72 12.82 5.70
N TYR A 191 7.01 13.91 5.40
CA TYR A 191 5.95 13.90 4.40
C TYR A 191 5.96 15.15 3.52
N HIS A 192 6.03 14.91 2.22
CA HIS A 192 5.99 15.92 1.17
C HIS A 192 5.01 15.45 0.10
N PRO A 193 3.79 16.02 0.04
CA PRO A 193 2.76 15.58 -0.92
C PRO A 193 3.24 15.73 -2.37
N GLU A 194 4.04 16.76 -2.65
CA GLU A 194 4.64 17.01 -3.95
C GLU A 194 5.62 15.93 -4.42
N ASP A 195 6.17 15.14 -3.51
CA ASP A 195 7.16 14.09 -3.79
C ASP A 195 6.54 12.68 -3.79
N HIS A 196 5.20 12.59 -3.73
CA HIS A 196 4.51 11.31 -3.65
C HIS A 196 4.63 10.48 -4.93
N VAL A 197 4.90 9.19 -4.73
CA VAL A 197 4.96 8.15 -5.76
C VAL A 197 4.09 7.01 -5.24
N GLU A 198 3.01 6.70 -5.96
CA GLU A 198 2.12 5.60 -5.59
C GLU A 198 2.91 4.28 -5.61
N VAL A 199 2.87 3.57 -4.49
CA VAL A 199 3.51 2.27 -4.27
C VAL A 199 2.45 1.18 -4.11
N GLY A 200 2.78 -0.07 -4.43
CA GLY A 200 1.81 -1.17 -4.46
C GLY A 200 1.02 -1.42 -3.15
N ILE A 201 1.49 -0.90 -2.01
CA ILE A 201 0.77 -1.00 -0.73
C ILE A 201 -0.50 -0.11 -0.69
N GLU A 202 -0.62 0.89 -1.55
CA GLU A 202 -1.82 1.75 -1.59
C GLU A 202 -3.08 1.00 -2.02
N SER A 203 -2.93 -0.10 -2.76
CA SER A 203 -4.01 -1.06 -3.07
C SER A 203 -4.68 -1.61 -1.81
N LEU A 204 -3.96 -1.75 -0.69
CA LEU A 204 -4.56 -2.14 0.59
C LEU A 204 -5.63 -1.14 1.01
N PHE A 205 -5.33 0.15 0.93
CA PHE A 205 -6.26 1.20 1.35
C PHE A 205 -7.46 1.30 0.42
N LYS A 206 -7.26 1.10 -0.89
CA LYS A 206 -8.39 0.99 -1.83
C LYS A 206 -9.36 -0.13 -1.43
N VAL A 207 -8.84 -1.29 -1.02
CA VAL A 207 -9.66 -2.41 -0.54
C VAL A 207 -10.32 -2.09 0.81
N LEU A 208 -9.56 -1.59 1.80
CA LEU A 208 -10.07 -1.25 3.14
C LEU A 208 -11.17 -0.17 3.13
N LEU A 209 -11.04 0.80 2.22
CA LEU A 209 -11.98 1.90 2.05
C LEU A 209 -13.12 1.57 1.07
N ARG A 210 -13.05 0.42 0.39
CA ARG A 210 -14.01 -0.04 -0.62
C ARG A 210 -14.15 0.96 -1.76
N ASP A 211 -13.01 1.34 -2.32
CA ASP A 211 -12.90 2.22 -3.46
C ASP A 211 -13.71 1.69 -4.66
N GLU A 212 -14.29 2.59 -5.45
CA GLU A 212 -15.14 2.25 -6.60
C GLU A 212 -14.39 1.44 -7.65
N GLU A 213 -13.08 1.68 -7.79
CA GLU A 213 -12.19 0.91 -8.67
C GLU A 213 -12.21 -0.58 -8.28
N VAL A 214 -12.04 -0.88 -6.99
CA VAL A 214 -12.02 -2.27 -6.46
C VAL A 214 -13.38 -2.93 -6.63
N ILE A 215 -14.46 -2.19 -6.35
CA ILE A 215 -15.84 -2.69 -6.51
C ILE A 215 -16.11 -3.03 -7.98
N THR A 216 -15.69 -2.15 -8.90
CA THR A 216 -15.87 -2.36 -10.34
C THR A 216 -15.09 -3.58 -10.82
N GLU A 217 -13.86 -3.75 -10.35
CA GLU A 217 -13.03 -4.91 -10.65
C GLU A 217 -13.67 -6.22 -10.17
N LEU A 218 -14.21 -6.25 -8.95
CA LEU A 218 -14.93 -7.41 -8.41
C LEU A 218 -16.20 -7.70 -9.21
N LYS A 219 -17.02 -6.69 -9.52
CA LYS A 219 -18.24 -6.85 -10.34
C LYS A 219 -17.91 -7.40 -11.73
N SER A 220 -16.81 -6.96 -12.34
CA SER A 220 -16.31 -7.50 -13.61
C SER A 220 -15.93 -8.99 -13.50
N ALA A 221 -15.28 -9.40 -12.41
CA ALA A 221 -14.93 -10.79 -12.17
C ALA A 221 -16.17 -11.68 -12.01
N PHE A 222 -17.16 -11.26 -11.20
CA PHE A 222 -18.43 -11.97 -11.05
C PHE A 222 -19.19 -12.07 -12.38
N PHE A 223 -19.22 -10.98 -13.16
CA PHE A 223 -19.84 -10.97 -14.48
C PHE A 223 -19.15 -11.93 -15.46
N THR A 224 -17.81 -11.97 -15.44
CA THR A 224 -17.02 -12.89 -16.27
C THR A 224 -17.36 -14.35 -15.95
N ILE A 225 -17.46 -14.72 -14.67
CA ILE A 225 -17.87 -16.07 -14.24
C ILE A 225 -19.27 -16.41 -14.78
N ALA A 226 -20.24 -15.51 -14.59
CA ALA A 226 -21.62 -15.71 -15.10
C ALA A 226 -21.69 -15.83 -16.63
N LYS A 227 -20.82 -15.11 -17.35
CA LYS A 227 -20.76 -15.13 -18.81
C LYS A 227 -20.13 -16.43 -19.32
N THR A 228 -19.05 -16.88 -18.70
CA THR A 228 -18.31 -18.07 -19.13
C THR A 228 -19.01 -19.37 -18.75
N ALA A 229 -19.81 -19.38 -17.68
CA ALA A 229 -20.62 -20.52 -17.26
C ALA A 229 -21.92 -20.69 -18.07
N ARG A 230 -21.82 -20.68 -19.41
CA ARG A 230 -22.94 -20.92 -20.32
C ARG A 230 -22.57 -22.03 -21.30
N PHE A 231 -23.11 -23.21 -21.07
CA PHE A 231 -22.76 -24.44 -21.78
C PHE A 231 -23.94 -25.03 -22.58
N ASN A 232 -25.07 -24.34 -22.65
CA ASN A 232 -26.27 -24.80 -23.39
C ASN A 232 -26.02 -25.24 -24.84
N HIS A 233 -24.99 -24.71 -25.52
CA HIS A 233 -24.62 -25.13 -26.88
C HIS A 233 -24.09 -26.58 -26.97
N PHE A 234 -23.63 -27.15 -25.85
CA PHE A 234 -23.14 -28.54 -25.78
C PHE A 234 -24.25 -29.56 -25.56
N ILE A 235 -25.47 -29.11 -25.22
CA ILE A 235 -26.64 -29.97 -25.00
C ILE A 235 -27.35 -30.18 -26.34
N LYS A 236 -27.31 -31.40 -26.87
CA LYS A 236 -28.04 -31.87 -28.05
C LYS A 236 -29.15 -32.85 -27.61
N ASN A 237 -30.13 -33.12 -28.47
CA ASN A 237 -31.27 -34.01 -28.12
C ASN A 237 -30.84 -35.41 -27.66
N ASP A 238 -29.70 -35.90 -28.14
CA ASP A 238 -29.14 -37.23 -27.80
C ASP A 238 -27.96 -37.16 -26.82
N SER A 239 -27.83 -36.07 -26.04
CA SER A 239 -26.70 -35.90 -25.12
C SER A 239 -26.74 -36.84 -23.90
N ASP A 240 -25.57 -37.21 -23.37
CA ASP A 240 -25.42 -38.09 -22.21
C ASP A 240 -26.01 -37.42 -20.97
N ALA A 241 -26.84 -38.15 -20.22
CA ALA A 241 -27.50 -37.64 -19.01
C ALA A 241 -26.50 -37.12 -17.96
N SER A 242 -25.31 -37.72 -17.89
CA SER A 242 -24.22 -37.32 -16.98
C SER A 242 -23.59 -36.00 -17.42
N LEU A 243 -23.45 -35.78 -18.74
CA LEU A 243 -22.97 -34.50 -19.28
C LEU A 243 -23.97 -33.38 -18.99
N ILE A 244 -25.26 -33.64 -19.23
CA ILE A 244 -26.34 -32.67 -18.95
C ILE A 244 -26.34 -32.32 -17.46
N ALA A 245 -26.30 -33.32 -16.58
CA ALA A 245 -26.28 -33.10 -15.13
C ALA A 245 -25.02 -32.34 -14.67
N GLY A 246 -23.85 -32.67 -15.23
CA GLY A 246 -22.59 -31.98 -14.94
C GLY A 246 -22.61 -30.51 -15.38
N ILE A 247 -23.10 -30.24 -16.59
CA ILE A 247 -23.30 -28.86 -17.09
C ILE A 247 -24.25 -28.09 -16.19
N GLN A 248 -25.43 -28.65 -15.88
CA GLN A 248 -26.42 -27.98 -15.04
C GLN A 248 -25.88 -27.67 -13.64
N ARG A 249 -25.08 -28.58 -13.05
CA ARG A 249 -24.41 -28.35 -11.78
C ARG A 249 -23.43 -27.19 -11.85
N VAL A 250 -22.55 -27.17 -12.86
CA VAL A 250 -21.59 -26.06 -13.07
C VAL A 250 -22.31 -24.73 -13.26
N GLU A 251 -23.35 -24.68 -14.09
CA GLU A 251 -24.14 -23.45 -14.31
C GLU A 251 -24.84 -22.99 -13.03
N GLN A 252 -25.37 -23.92 -12.23
CA GLN A 252 -26.00 -23.63 -10.94
C GLN A 252 -25.01 -23.06 -9.93
N GLU A 253 -23.86 -23.71 -9.72
CA GLU A 253 -22.85 -23.23 -8.77
C GLU A 253 -22.25 -21.90 -9.21
N ALA A 254 -21.96 -21.71 -10.50
CA ALA A 254 -21.50 -20.43 -11.03
C ALA A 254 -22.54 -19.31 -10.86
N SER A 255 -23.83 -19.63 -10.97
CA SER A 255 -24.92 -18.67 -10.72
C SER A 255 -24.99 -18.26 -9.24
N LYS A 256 -24.74 -19.18 -8.30
CA LYS A 256 -24.62 -18.85 -6.88
C LYS A 256 -23.45 -17.90 -6.60
N VAL A 257 -22.29 -18.17 -7.20
CA VAL A 257 -21.11 -17.28 -7.11
C VAL A 257 -21.45 -15.89 -7.66
N ALA A 258 -22.04 -15.82 -8.85
CA ALA A 258 -22.39 -14.54 -9.48
C ALA A 258 -23.41 -13.72 -8.66
N ALA A 259 -24.29 -14.38 -7.89
CA ALA A 259 -25.25 -13.70 -7.01
C ALA A 259 -24.56 -12.87 -5.91
N PHE A 260 -23.36 -13.24 -5.48
CA PHE A 260 -22.59 -12.46 -4.51
C PHE A 260 -22.17 -11.10 -5.02
N GLY A 261 -22.03 -10.89 -6.34
CA GLY A 261 -21.58 -9.63 -6.91
C GLY A 261 -22.44 -8.41 -6.53
N ARG A 262 -23.71 -8.62 -6.14
CA ARG A 262 -24.59 -7.55 -5.64
C ARG A 262 -24.30 -7.14 -4.19
N ARG A 263 -23.64 -8.01 -3.42
CA ARG A 263 -23.32 -7.81 -1.99
C ARG A 263 -21.95 -7.14 -1.78
N PHE A 264 -21.14 -7.03 -2.83
CA PHE A 264 -19.90 -6.25 -2.83
C PHE A 264 -20.20 -4.81 -3.29
N GLY A 265 -20.55 -3.96 -2.34
CA GLY A 265 -20.87 -2.55 -2.54
C GLY A 265 -19.98 -1.59 -1.73
N SER A 266 -20.18 -0.29 -1.93
CA SER A 266 -19.52 0.81 -1.21
C SER A 266 -20.13 1.09 0.17
N ASP A 267 -21.28 0.47 0.46
CA ASP A 267 -22.00 0.61 1.73
C ASP A 267 -21.04 0.50 2.91
N SER A 268 -20.96 1.56 3.73
CA SER A 268 -20.02 1.60 4.84
C SER A 268 -20.42 0.63 5.96
N TRP A 269 -21.69 0.19 5.97
CA TRP A 269 -22.31 -0.52 7.08
C TRP A 269 -22.42 -2.04 6.94
N GLY A 270 -22.33 -2.61 5.74
CA GLY A 270 -22.45 -4.06 5.55
C GLY A 270 -21.08 -4.74 5.53
N ALA A 271 -20.93 -5.93 6.11
CA ALA A 271 -19.72 -6.73 5.90
C ALA A 271 -19.73 -7.35 4.49
N TRP A 272 -18.58 -7.34 3.79
CA TRP A 272 -18.44 -8.11 2.57
C TRP A 272 -18.47 -9.62 2.89
N PRO A 273 -19.27 -10.43 2.17
CA PRO A 273 -19.44 -11.85 2.47
C PRO A 273 -18.29 -12.70 1.89
N ILE A 274 -17.05 -12.36 2.24
CA ILE A 274 -15.83 -12.96 1.66
C ILE A 274 -15.79 -14.46 1.92
N VAL A 275 -16.01 -14.90 3.18
CA VAL A 275 -15.94 -16.31 3.57
C VAL A 275 -16.96 -17.16 2.81
N ASP A 276 -18.22 -16.73 2.79
CA ASP A 276 -19.30 -17.43 2.09
C ASP A 276 -19.04 -17.48 0.57
N CYS A 277 -18.48 -16.40 0.01
CA CYS A 277 -18.14 -16.32 -1.41
C CYS A 277 -16.98 -17.27 -1.77
N VAL A 278 -15.95 -17.35 -0.93
CA VAL A 278 -14.81 -18.28 -1.12
C VAL A 278 -15.29 -19.73 -1.05
N ALA A 279 -16.18 -20.06 -0.11
CA ALA A 279 -16.78 -21.40 -0.05
C ALA A 279 -17.55 -21.73 -1.35
N ALA A 280 -18.39 -20.80 -1.84
CA ALA A 280 -19.11 -20.99 -3.11
C ALA A 280 -18.18 -21.11 -4.33
N LEU A 281 -17.05 -20.38 -4.34
CA LEU A 281 -16.02 -20.49 -5.37
C LEU A 281 -15.36 -21.87 -5.37
N SER A 282 -15.09 -22.42 -4.19
CA SER A 282 -14.57 -23.79 -4.03
C SER A 282 -15.56 -24.83 -4.58
N ASP A 283 -16.84 -24.72 -4.24
CA ASP A 283 -17.88 -25.63 -4.73
C ASP A 283 -18.04 -25.58 -6.26
N ALA A 284 -18.01 -24.38 -6.83
CA ALA A 284 -18.02 -24.18 -8.27
C ALA A 284 -16.77 -24.78 -8.95
N SER A 285 -15.59 -24.57 -8.35
CA SER A 285 -14.32 -25.12 -8.85
C SER A 285 -14.32 -26.65 -8.84
N ASN A 286 -14.84 -27.26 -7.77
CA ASN A 286 -15.01 -28.71 -7.67
C ASN A 286 -15.94 -29.26 -8.76
N SER A 287 -17.07 -28.59 -9.00
CA SER A 287 -18.02 -28.97 -10.06
C SER A 287 -17.38 -28.89 -11.46
N VAL A 288 -16.56 -27.87 -11.72
CA VAL A 288 -15.80 -27.74 -12.98
C VAL A 288 -14.76 -28.86 -13.11
N HIS A 289 -14.06 -29.21 -12.02
CA HIS A 289 -13.09 -30.29 -12.02
C HIS A 289 -13.73 -31.65 -12.30
N GLU A 290 -14.88 -31.95 -11.69
CA GLU A 290 -15.66 -33.17 -11.96
C GLU A 290 -16.05 -33.26 -13.45
N LEU A 291 -16.54 -32.17 -14.04
CA LEU A 291 -16.94 -32.14 -15.45
C LEU A 291 -15.73 -32.26 -16.40
N LYS A 292 -14.58 -31.66 -16.05
CA LYS A 292 -13.32 -31.85 -16.78
C LYS A 292 -12.86 -33.30 -16.75
N ALA A 293 -12.90 -33.94 -15.58
CA ALA A 293 -12.52 -35.34 -15.43
C ALA A 293 -13.42 -36.25 -16.27
N TRP A 294 -14.74 -35.99 -16.27
CA TRP A 294 -15.69 -36.67 -17.14
C TRP A 294 -15.35 -36.45 -18.63
N ALA A 295 -15.06 -35.21 -19.03
CA ALA A 295 -14.74 -34.89 -20.42
C ALA A 295 -13.46 -35.59 -20.90
N TRP A 296 -12.44 -35.69 -20.05
CA TRP A 296 -11.20 -36.42 -20.33
C TRP A 296 -11.44 -37.92 -20.48
N GLN A 297 -12.22 -38.53 -19.58
CA GLN A 297 -12.50 -39.97 -19.62
C GLN A 297 -13.28 -40.36 -20.88
N ASN A 298 -14.12 -39.46 -21.38
CA ASN A 298 -14.93 -39.65 -22.59
C ASN A 298 -14.29 -39.07 -23.85
N MET A 299 -13.03 -38.65 -23.79
CA MET A 299 -12.31 -38.12 -24.94
C MET A 299 -12.04 -39.24 -25.96
N PRO A 300 -12.33 -39.05 -27.27
CA PRO A 300 -12.18 -40.11 -28.25
C PRO A 300 -10.71 -40.52 -28.43
N LYS A 301 -10.39 -41.79 -28.16
CA LYS A 301 -9.04 -42.37 -28.36
C LYS A 301 -8.78 -42.87 -29.79
N SER A 302 -9.81 -42.96 -30.63
CA SER A 302 -9.70 -43.20 -32.09
C SER A 302 -10.98 -42.75 -32.83
N GLU A 303 -10.88 -42.49 -34.14
CA GLU A 303 -11.97 -42.01 -35.01
C GLU A 303 -13.11 -43.04 -35.24
N SER A 304 -12.98 -44.28 -34.75
CA SER A 304 -13.96 -45.32 -35.03
C SER A 304 -14.98 -45.45 -33.89
N ARG A 305 -16.17 -44.88 -34.13
CA ARG A 305 -17.44 -44.96 -33.36
C ARG A 305 -17.48 -44.17 -32.03
N ARG A 306 -18.13 -42.99 -32.03
CA ARG A 306 -19.27 -42.60 -31.14
C ARG A 306 -19.64 -41.10 -31.22
N GLU A 307 -20.74 -40.77 -30.52
CA GLU A 307 -21.68 -39.62 -30.52
C GLU A 307 -21.15 -38.17 -30.48
N TYR A 308 -19.85 -37.91 -30.23
CA TYR A 308 -19.31 -36.55 -30.11
C TYR A 308 -18.06 -36.33 -30.96
N SER A 309 -17.94 -35.16 -31.59
CA SER A 309 -16.75 -34.79 -32.36
C SER A 309 -15.58 -34.41 -31.44
N SER A 310 -14.34 -34.69 -31.86
CA SER A 310 -13.13 -34.26 -31.14
C SER A 310 -13.06 -32.74 -30.98
N SER A 311 -13.59 -31.98 -31.95
CA SER A 311 -13.71 -30.53 -31.89
C SER A 311 -14.67 -30.04 -30.80
N ASP A 312 -15.82 -30.69 -30.62
CA ASP A 312 -16.81 -30.28 -29.60
C ASP A 312 -16.26 -30.50 -28.18
N MET A 313 -15.57 -31.63 -27.96
CA MET A 313 -14.95 -31.95 -26.66
C MET A 313 -13.75 -31.04 -26.35
N ASN A 314 -12.94 -30.70 -27.35
CA ASN A 314 -11.86 -29.72 -27.19
C ASN A 314 -12.42 -28.33 -26.86
N TYR A 315 -13.53 -27.95 -27.49
CA TYR A 315 -14.19 -26.67 -27.20
C TYR A 315 -14.82 -26.64 -25.79
N LEU A 316 -15.42 -27.74 -25.34
CA LEU A 316 -15.90 -27.89 -23.96
C LEU A 316 -14.74 -27.77 -22.95
N SER A 317 -13.64 -28.48 -23.18
CA SER A 317 -12.46 -28.41 -22.32
C SER A 317 -11.92 -26.98 -22.23
N HIS A 318 -11.75 -26.31 -23.37
CA HIS A 318 -11.29 -24.91 -23.41
C HIS A 318 -12.24 -23.99 -22.63
N LYS A 319 -13.56 -24.16 -22.76
CA LYS A 319 -14.54 -23.37 -22.00
C LYS A 319 -14.48 -23.64 -20.49
N LEU A 320 -14.27 -24.90 -20.09
CA LEU A 320 -14.07 -25.26 -18.70
C LEU A 320 -12.75 -24.71 -18.15
N ASP A 321 -11.70 -24.63 -18.96
CA ASP A 321 -10.43 -23.98 -18.59
C ASP A 321 -10.61 -22.48 -18.40
N GLU A 322 -11.33 -21.81 -19.30
CA GLU A 322 -11.68 -20.39 -19.17
C GLU A 322 -12.45 -20.11 -17.87
N LEU A 323 -13.46 -20.93 -17.54
CA LEU A 323 -14.21 -20.80 -16.30
C LEU A 323 -13.36 -21.11 -15.07
N SER A 324 -12.56 -22.18 -15.12
CA SER A 324 -11.64 -22.57 -14.05
C SER A 324 -10.64 -21.46 -13.73
N ASN A 325 -10.11 -20.79 -14.76
CA ASN A 325 -9.19 -19.65 -14.61
C ASN A 325 -9.90 -18.44 -13.99
N ALA A 326 -11.15 -18.15 -14.39
CA ALA A 326 -11.94 -17.06 -13.81
C ALA A 326 -12.28 -17.32 -12.33
N LEU A 327 -12.70 -18.54 -11.98
CA LEU A 327 -12.97 -18.95 -10.60
C LEU A 327 -11.71 -18.86 -9.74
N TYR A 328 -10.59 -19.42 -10.22
CA TYR A 328 -9.32 -19.37 -9.52
C TYR A 328 -8.81 -17.93 -9.33
N GLY A 329 -8.92 -17.10 -10.37
CA GLY A 329 -8.52 -15.68 -10.30
C GLY A 329 -9.27 -14.92 -9.22
N LEU A 330 -10.59 -15.12 -9.10
CA LEU A 330 -11.38 -14.48 -8.05
C LEU A 330 -11.11 -15.07 -6.66
N SER A 331 -10.98 -16.40 -6.54
CA SER A 331 -10.65 -17.06 -5.26
C SER A 331 -9.31 -16.58 -4.72
N SER A 332 -8.26 -16.68 -5.53
CA SER A 332 -6.90 -16.24 -5.19
C SER A 332 -6.87 -14.78 -4.75
N LYS A 333 -7.70 -13.93 -5.39
CA LYS A 333 -7.83 -12.53 -5.01
C LYS A 333 -8.50 -12.35 -3.64
N LEU A 334 -9.66 -12.98 -3.42
CA LEU A 334 -10.43 -12.86 -2.16
C LEU A 334 -9.75 -13.53 -0.96
N GLU A 335 -8.96 -14.58 -1.19
CA GLU A 335 -8.11 -15.23 -0.18
C GLU A 335 -6.80 -14.46 0.06
N GLY A 336 -6.54 -13.43 -0.76
CA GLY A 336 -5.37 -12.58 -0.67
C GLY A 336 -5.33 -11.74 0.61
N LYS A 337 -4.11 -11.33 0.98
CA LYS A 337 -3.83 -10.57 2.20
C LYS A 337 -4.66 -9.29 2.35
N PHE A 338 -4.93 -8.57 1.25
CA PHE A 338 -5.70 -7.32 1.28
C PHE A 338 -7.16 -7.53 1.74
N TYR A 339 -7.82 -8.58 1.26
CA TYR A 339 -9.21 -8.90 1.62
C TYR A 339 -9.32 -9.46 3.03
N SER A 340 -8.31 -10.22 3.48
CA SER A 340 -8.21 -10.61 4.89
C SER A 340 -8.08 -9.41 5.83
N ALA A 341 -7.35 -8.35 5.42
CA ALA A 341 -7.28 -7.12 6.20
C ALA A 341 -8.62 -6.36 6.24
N GLU A 342 -9.40 -6.38 5.14
CA GLU A 342 -10.77 -5.82 5.11
C GLU A 342 -11.69 -6.55 6.08
N GLN A 343 -11.66 -7.89 6.05
CA GLN A 343 -12.47 -8.72 6.94
C GLN A 343 -12.14 -8.45 8.42
N ASN A 344 -10.84 -8.35 8.75
CA ASN A 344 -10.37 -8.08 10.10
C ASN A 344 -10.49 -6.61 10.52
N ARG A 345 -10.74 -5.69 9.57
CA ARG A 345 -10.80 -4.22 9.74
C ARG A 345 -9.56 -3.64 10.42
N PHE A 346 -8.44 -4.33 10.29
CA PHE A 346 -7.17 -3.98 10.90
C PHE A 346 -6.01 -4.35 9.98
N ALA A 347 -5.07 -3.43 9.81
CA ALA A 347 -3.82 -3.68 9.11
C ALA A 347 -2.61 -3.14 9.89
N LEU A 348 -1.58 -3.98 9.99
CA LEU A 348 -0.27 -3.60 10.53
C LEU A 348 0.71 -3.38 9.38
N LEU A 349 1.17 -2.14 9.20
CA LEU A 349 2.20 -1.83 8.21
C LEU A 349 3.57 -1.81 8.89
N THR A 350 4.45 -2.68 8.44
CA THR A 350 5.83 -2.80 8.91
C THR A 350 6.79 -2.34 7.84
N GLY A 351 8.01 -1.96 8.22
CA GLY A 351 9.06 -1.65 7.27
C GLY A 351 10.27 -1.07 7.96
N LYS A 352 11.45 -1.22 7.34
CA LYS A 352 12.70 -0.59 7.81
C LYS A 352 12.54 0.94 7.90
N ALA A 353 13.43 1.60 8.62
CA ALA A 353 13.48 3.06 8.63
C ALA A 353 13.65 3.61 7.21
N GLY A 354 12.99 4.74 6.91
CA GLY A 354 13.12 5.42 5.61
C GLY A 354 12.39 4.79 4.42
N THR A 355 11.64 3.71 4.60
CA THR A 355 10.89 3.06 3.50
C THR A 355 9.60 3.77 3.08
N GLY A 356 9.27 4.91 3.71
CA GLY A 356 8.10 5.72 3.32
C GLY A 356 6.81 5.47 4.12
N LYS A 357 6.82 4.72 5.23
CA LYS A 357 5.60 4.43 6.03
C LYS A 357 4.77 5.67 6.41
N SER A 358 5.39 6.64 7.07
CA SER A 358 4.74 7.91 7.44
C SER A 358 4.28 8.69 6.22
N HIS A 359 5.03 8.60 5.12
CA HIS A 359 4.68 9.27 3.86
C HIS A 359 3.41 8.67 3.24
N THR A 360 3.35 7.34 3.15
CA THR A 360 2.17 6.59 2.69
C THR A 360 0.94 6.94 3.53
N LEU A 361 1.04 6.95 4.86
CA LEU A 361 -0.08 7.31 5.73
C LEU A 361 -0.55 8.76 5.53
N GLY A 362 0.39 9.70 5.40
CA GLY A 362 0.06 11.10 5.10
C GLY A 362 -0.68 11.24 3.77
N SER A 363 -0.17 10.58 2.71
CA SER A 363 -0.79 10.59 1.38
C SER A 363 -2.19 9.99 1.39
N VAL A 364 -2.34 8.81 1.98
CA VAL A 364 -3.63 8.13 2.11
C VAL A 364 -4.60 8.96 2.94
N ALA A 365 -4.17 9.59 4.02
CA ALA A 365 -5.03 10.44 4.84
C ALA A 365 -5.58 11.62 4.02
N GLN A 366 -4.73 12.29 3.24
CA GLN A 366 -5.12 13.40 2.38
C GLN A 366 -6.05 12.98 1.25
N LYS A 367 -5.78 11.84 0.61
CA LYS A 367 -6.65 11.30 -0.44
C LYS A 367 -8.01 10.85 0.11
N ALA A 368 -8.01 10.09 1.20
CA ALA A 368 -9.25 9.61 1.80
C ALA A 368 -10.15 10.77 2.27
N ILE A 369 -9.57 11.85 2.83
CA ILE A 369 -10.37 13.02 3.21
C ILE A 369 -10.88 13.81 2.01
N SER A 370 -10.12 13.89 0.90
CA SER A 370 -10.61 14.50 -0.35
C SER A 370 -11.74 13.68 -0.99
N ASP A 371 -11.71 12.36 -0.81
CA ASP A 371 -12.72 11.43 -1.30
C ASP A 371 -13.96 11.35 -0.37
N GLY A 372 -14.01 12.20 0.66
CA GLY A 372 -15.15 12.34 1.57
C GLY A 372 -15.19 11.34 2.72
N HIS A 373 -14.13 10.57 2.96
CA HIS A 373 -14.05 9.66 4.10
C HIS A 373 -13.81 10.44 5.40
N PRO A 374 -14.45 10.05 6.52
CA PRO A 374 -14.03 10.48 7.85
C PRO A 374 -12.68 9.85 8.21
N VAL A 375 -11.67 10.69 8.48
CA VAL A 375 -10.29 10.25 8.71
C VAL A 375 -9.70 10.89 9.96
N VAL A 376 -9.05 10.08 10.80
CA VAL A 376 -8.21 10.53 11.91
C VAL A 376 -6.80 10.01 11.71
N LEU A 377 -5.80 10.89 11.76
CA LEU A 377 -4.39 10.54 11.73
C LEU A 377 -3.72 10.98 13.05
N LEU A 378 -3.19 10.03 13.80
CA LEU A 378 -2.45 10.25 15.04
C LEU A 378 -0.99 9.84 14.85
N LEU A 379 -0.07 10.62 15.42
CA LEU A 379 1.36 10.35 15.31
C LEU A 379 1.90 9.78 16.61
N GLY A 380 2.56 8.61 16.56
CA GLY A 380 3.13 7.94 17.71
C GLY A 380 4.14 8.79 18.48
N GLN A 381 4.90 9.64 17.78
CA GLN A 381 5.83 10.60 18.40
C GLN A 381 5.16 11.62 19.34
N GLN A 382 3.85 11.85 19.21
CA GLN A 382 3.08 12.75 20.08
C GLN A 382 2.52 12.05 21.32
N LEU A 383 2.64 10.71 21.40
CA LEU A 383 2.07 9.90 22.47
C LEU A 383 3.13 9.58 23.53
N GLY A 384 2.88 10.03 24.75
CA GLY A 384 3.65 9.69 25.94
C GLY A 384 3.06 8.50 26.70
N PHE A 385 3.46 8.35 27.97
CA PHE A 385 3.15 7.18 28.81
C PHE A 385 1.72 7.16 29.39
N GLN A 386 0.90 8.17 29.11
CA GLN A 386 -0.50 8.20 29.57
C GLN A 386 -1.37 7.24 28.74
N GLY A 387 -2.60 6.97 29.18
CA GLY A 387 -3.55 6.15 28.42
C GLY A 387 -3.82 6.73 27.03
N PHE A 388 -3.87 5.87 26.00
CA PHE A 388 -3.97 6.27 24.59
C PHE A 388 -5.14 7.23 24.33
N TRP A 389 -6.35 6.89 24.78
CA TRP A 389 -7.56 7.64 24.44
C TRP A 389 -7.59 9.06 25.00
N ARG A 390 -7.05 9.28 26.20
CA ARG A 390 -6.94 10.62 26.79
C ARG A 390 -6.05 11.49 25.90
N GLN A 391 -4.89 10.98 25.50
CA GLN A 391 -3.96 11.70 24.65
C GLN A 391 -4.54 11.92 23.25
N ALA A 392 -5.18 10.91 22.66
CA ALA A 392 -5.77 11.01 21.33
C ALA A 392 -6.86 12.09 21.27
N THR A 393 -7.76 12.12 22.26
CA THR A 393 -8.85 13.11 22.30
C THR A 393 -8.35 14.53 22.61
N GLU A 394 -7.29 14.67 23.42
CA GLU A 394 -6.58 15.94 23.63
C GLU A 394 -5.88 16.43 22.34
N ILE A 395 -5.14 15.57 21.65
CA ILE A 395 -4.46 15.89 20.38
C ILE A 395 -5.47 16.37 19.32
N LEU A 396 -6.65 15.74 19.29
CA LEU A 396 -7.74 16.08 18.38
C LEU A 396 -8.57 17.31 18.82
N GLY A 397 -8.21 17.93 19.95
CA GLY A 397 -8.89 19.13 20.46
C GLY A 397 -10.30 18.89 20.99
N LEU A 398 -10.64 17.64 21.35
CA LEU A 398 -11.95 17.24 21.87
C LEU A 398 -12.03 17.28 23.40
N GLY A 399 -10.90 17.49 24.08
CA GLY A 399 -10.81 17.42 25.54
C GLY A 399 -10.93 15.97 26.04
N THR A 400 -11.45 15.78 27.26
CA THR A 400 -11.62 14.43 27.82
C THR A 400 -12.92 13.80 27.33
N VAL A 401 -12.82 12.94 26.32
CA VAL A 401 -13.95 12.15 25.80
C VAL A 401 -13.72 10.68 26.07
N GLU A 402 -14.76 9.96 26.47
CA GLU A 402 -14.69 8.51 26.64
C GLU A 402 -14.46 7.79 25.29
N PRO A 403 -13.66 6.72 25.26
CA PRO A 403 -13.33 6.00 24.03
C PRO A 403 -14.55 5.57 23.22
N GLU A 404 -15.57 5.05 23.90
CA GLU A 404 -16.79 4.52 23.29
C GLU A 404 -17.62 5.65 22.66
N ILE A 405 -17.66 6.83 23.28
CA ILE A 405 -18.36 8.01 22.74
C ILE A 405 -17.65 8.53 21.49
N PHE A 406 -16.31 8.60 21.53
CA PHE A 406 -15.50 8.99 20.37
C PHE A 406 -15.74 8.04 19.19
N LEU A 407 -15.68 6.73 19.41
CA LEU A 407 -15.86 5.72 18.36
C LEU A 407 -17.30 5.70 17.83
N GLN A 408 -18.31 5.88 18.69
CA GLN A 408 -19.70 6.03 18.25
C GLN A 408 -19.86 7.25 17.34
N ALA A 409 -19.33 8.42 17.73
CA ALA A 409 -19.42 9.64 16.94
C ALA A 409 -18.71 9.49 15.58
N MET A 410 -17.52 8.88 15.57
CA MET A 410 -16.76 8.59 14.35
C MET A 410 -17.50 7.58 13.44
N SER A 411 -18.11 6.54 14.02
CA SER A 411 -18.97 5.60 13.28
C SER A 411 -20.19 6.31 12.69
N SER A 412 -20.84 7.21 13.44
CA SER A 412 -21.95 8.03 12.92
C SER A 412 -21.52 8.96 11.79
N ALA A 413 -20.33 9.55 11.85
CA ALA A 413 -19.79 10.35 10.77
C ALA A 413 -19.58 9.51 9.49
N ALA A 414 -19.06 8.29 9.63
CA ALA A 414 -18.85 7.36 8.51
C ALA A 414 -20.18 6.85 7.91
N GLU A 415 -21.19 6.59 8.75
CA GLU A 415 -22.55 6.31 8.29
C GLU A 415 -23.11 7.49 7.51
N ALA A 416 -23.02 8.69 8.07
CA ALA A 416 -23.58 9.89 7.47
C ALA A 416 -22.86 10.33 6.19
N ALA A 417 -21.61 9.91 6.00
CA ALA A 417 -20.85 10.11 4.76
C ALA A 417 -21.07 8.99 3.73
N GLN A 418 -21.76 7.89 4.11
CA GLN A 418 -21.89 6.68 3.30
C GLN A 418 -20.53 6.12 2.83
N LYS A 419 -19.49 6.32 3.65
CA LYS A 419 -18.09 5.97 3.37
C LYS A 419 -17.46 5.31 4.59
N ARG A 420 -16.45 4.45 4.38
CA ARG A 420 -15.70 3.82 5.47
C ARG A 420 -14.96 4.88 6.28
N GLY A 421 -14.97 4.71 7.60
CA GLY A 421 -14.18 5.51 8.51
C GLY A 421 -12.76 4.98 8.68
N LEU A 422 -11.76 5.85 8.68
CA LEU A 422 -10.35 5.47 8.74
C LEU A 422 -9.64 6.06 9.97
N ILE A 423 -9.06 5.20 10.79
CA ILE A 423 -8.20 5.57 11.91
C ILE A 423 -6.77 5.14 11.59
N LEU A 424 -5.87 6.11 11.47
CA LEU A 424 -4.45 5.90 11.17
C LEU A 424 -3.62 6.25 12.39
N ILE A 425 -2.70 5.36 12.77
CA ILE A 425 -1.72 5.63 13.82
C ILE A 425 -0.33 5.38 13.25
N ASP A 426 0.39 6.48 12.98
CA ASP A 426 1.74 6.40 12.45
C ASP A 426 2.75 6.11 13.54
N ALA A 427 3.73 5.25 13.24
CA ALA A 427 4.93 4.97 14.01
C ALA A 427 4.65 4.67 15.50
N ILE A 428 3.87 3.62 15.79
CA ILE A 428 3.59 3.17 17.17
C ILE A 428 4.86 2.77 17.94
N ASN A 429 5.99 2.59 17.27
CA ASN A 429 7.29 2.37 17.91
C ASN A 429 7.96 3.67 18.42
N GLU A 430 7.42 4.85 18.12
CA GLU A 430 7.92 6.14 18.60
C GLU A 430 7.13 6.59 19.84
N GLY A 431 7.53 7.70 20.47
CA GLY A 431 6.93 8.17 21.72
C GLY A 431 7.14 7.16 22.86
N ALA A 432 6.08 6.79 23.58
CA ALA A 432 6.12 5.76 24.62
C ALA A 432 6.32 4.33 24.08
N GLY A 433 6.20 4.12 22.77
CA GLY A 433 6.58 2.87 22.10
C GLY A 433 5.99 1.61 22.76
N ALA A 434 6.86 0.62 23.00
CA ALA A 434 6.47 -0.67 23.57
C ALA A 434 5.82 -0.57 24.95
N GLN A 435 6.12 0.47 25.74
CA GLN A 435 5.57 0.61 27.09
C GLN A 435 4.07 0.93 27.06
N LEU A 436 3.61 1.64 26.04
CA LEU A 436 2.19 1.95 25.81
C LEU A 436 1.51 0.83 25.02
N TRP A 437 2.02 0.55 23.83
CA TRP A 437 1.29 -0.21 22.82
C TRP A 437 1.21 -1.70 23.08
N ARG A 438 2.15 -2.27 23.84
CA ARG A 438 2.10 -3.70 24.18
C ARG A 438 0.84 -4.06 24.98
N ASN A 439 0.31 -3.11 25.75
CA ASN A 439 -0.90 -3.30 26.54
C ASN A 439 -2.14 -2.68 25.87
N GLU A 440 -1.99 -1.52 25.22
CA GLU A 440 -3.13 -0.79 24.64
C GLU A 440 -3.57 -1.32 23.27
N LEU A 441 -2.65 -1.83 22.44
CA LEU A 441 -2.96 -2.19 21.04
C LEU A 441 -4.06 -3.28 20.93
N PRO A 442 -4.04 -4.39 21.70
CA PRO A 442 -5.12 -5.39 21.62
C PRO A 442 -6.49 -4.80 22.00
N ALA A 443 -6.53 -3.96 23.04
CA ALA A 443 -7.75 -3.33 23.52
C ALA A 443 -8.27 -2.27 22.54
N LEU A 444 -7.37 -1.54 21.86
CA LEU A 444 -7.71 -0.62 20.78
C LEU A 444 -8.35 -1.36 19.60
N ILE A 445 -7.71 -2.43 19.11
CA ILE A 445 -8.24 -3.24 17.99
C ILE A 445 -9.65 -3.75 18.32
N ALA A 446 -9.84 -4.32 19.51
CA ALA A 446 -11.14 -4.83 19.94
C ALA A 446 -12.23 -3.74 19.98
N ARG A 447 -11.91 -2.54 20.50
CA ARG A 447 -12.84 -1.42 20.56
C ARG A 447 -13.22 -0.89 19.18
N VAL A 448 -12.25 -0.73 18.27
CA VAL A 448 -12.54 -0.27 16.91
C VAL A 448 -13.35 -1.31 16.14
N ASN A 449 -13.01 -2.60 16.26
CA ASN A 449 -13.68 -3.69 15.55
C ASN A 449 -15.13 -3.91 15.95
N ALA A 450 -15.57 -3.36 17.09
CA ALA A 450 -16.98 -3.32 17.49
C ALA A 450 -17.85 -2.46 16.55
N TYR A 451 -17.24 -1.61 15.73
CA TYR A 451 -17.93 -0.77 14.74
C TYR A 451 -17.59 -1.26 13.34
N GLU A 452 -18.57 -1.88 12.67
CA GLU A 452 -18.35 -2.55 11.38
C GLU A 452 -17.82 -1.61 10.30
N ASN A 453 -18.15 -0.32 10.36
CA ASN A 453 -17.83 0.70 9.37
C ASN A 453 -16.48 1.43 9.58
N LEU A 454 -15.74 1.09 10.63
CA LEU A 454 -14.44 1.67 10.94
C LEU A 454 -13.30 0.71 10.58
N VAL A 455 -12.15 1.28 10.22
CA VAL A 455 -10.91 0.55 9.94
C VAL A 455 -9.76 1.18 10.70
N LEU A 456 -8.92 0.34 11.30
CA LEU A 456 -7.69 0.77 11.98
C LEU A 456 -6.46 0.35 11.18
N VAL A 457 -5.55 1.29 10.92
CA VAL A 457 -4.24 0.99 10.35
C VAL A 457 -3.16 1.57 11.23
N VAL A 458 -2.19 0.74 11.62
CA VAL A 458 -1.06 1.16 12.45
C VAL A 458 0.25 0.88 11.74
N THR A 459 1.24 1.76 11.90
CA THR A 459 2.59 1.53 11.34
C THR A 459 3.63 1.31 12.42
N CYS A 460 4.53 0.37 12.20
CA CYS A 460 5.63 0.05 13.11
C CYS A 460 6.92 -0.19 12.32
N ARG A 461 8.07 0.23 12.85
CA ARG A 461 9.36 -0.23 12.32
C ARG A 461 9.49 -1.74 12.53
N THR A 462 9.99 -2.45 11.51
CA THR A 462 10.11 -3.91 11.55
C THR A 462 10.90 -4.38 12.77
N GLU A 463 11.98 -3.68 13.11
CA GLU A 463 12.88 -3.95 14.22
C GLU A 463 12.18 -3.86 15.59
N TYR A 464 11.17 -3.01 15.72
CA TYR A 464 10.43 -2.79 16.97
C TYR A 464 9.20 -3.69 17.11
N THR A 465 8.70 -4.27 16.01
CA THR A 465 7.48 -5.10 16.00
C THR A 465 7.44 -6.13 17.13
N PRO A 466 8.52 -6.91 17.40
CA PRO A 466 8.50 -7.93 18.45
C PRO A 466 8.43 -7.39 19.89
N TYR A 467 8.71 -6.10 20.08
CA TYR A 467 8.67 -5.42 21.38
C TYR A 467 7.34 -4.69 21.58
N VAL A 468 6.85 -4.05 20.52
CA VAL A 468 5.67 -3.19 20.53
C VAL A 468 4.38 -3.96 20.33
N VAL A 469 4.37 -4.94 19.41
CA VAL A 469 3.18 -5.72 19.05
C VAL A 469 3.16 -7.04 19.81
N PRO A 470 2.11 -7.34 20.58
CA PRO A 470 1.99 -8.62 21.29
C PRO A 470 1.95 -9.83 20.32
N PRO A 471 2.53 -10.98 20.69
CA PRO A 471 2.56 -12.18 19.82
C PRO A 471 1.17 -12.60 19.32
N LYS A 472 0.17 -12.59 20.19
CA LYS A 472 -1.22 -12.94 19.85
C LYS A 472 -1.83 -12.02 18.78
N VAL A 473 -1.43 -10.74 18.75
CA VAL A 473 -1.85 -9.80 17.70
C VAL A 473 -1.13 -10.13 16.40
N MET A 474 0.17 -10.44 16.44
CA MET A 474 0.93 -10.83 15.24
C MET A 474 0.42 -12.12 14.59
N GLU A 475 -0.02 -13.11 15.39
CA GLU A 475 -0.56 -14.37 14.89
C GLU A 475 -1.92 -14.22 14.17
N THR A 476 -2.71 -13.23 14.59
CA THR A 476 -4.08 -13.02 14.09
C THR A 476 -4.19 -11.90 13.05
N THR A 477 -3.14 -11.08 12.90
CA THR A 477 -3.14 -9.91 12.02
C THR A 477 -2.34 -10.17 10.76
N VAL A 478 -2.87 -9.72 9.62
CA VAL A 478 -2.10 -9.63 8.38
C VAL A 478 -1.16 -8.43 8.44
N ALA A 479 0.14 -8.71 8.54
CA ALA A 479 1.18 -7.69 8.45
C ALA A 479 1.60 -7.45 6.99
N PHE A 480 1.69 -6.18 6.61
CA PHE A 480 2.17 -5.75 5.30
C PHE A 480 3.55 -5.12 5.44
N SER A 481 4.44 -5.34 4.48
CA SER A 481 5.80 -4.81 4.50
C SER A 481 5.95 -3.70 3.47
N ILE A 482 6.18 -2.47 3.93
CA ILE A 482 6.56 -1.33 3.12
C ILE A 482 8.07 -1.35 2.94
N ARG A 483 8.50 -1.61 1.70
CA ARG A 483 9.91 -1.82 1.33
C ARG A 483 10.49 -0.67 0.47
N GLY A 484 9.80 0.47 0.37
CA GLY A 484 10.21 1.57 -0.52
C GLY A 484 9.83 1.28 -1.98
N PHE A 485 10.64 1.75 -2.94
CA PHE A 485 10.46 1.47 -4.37
C PHE A 485 11.01 0.07 -4.70
N VAL A 486 10.14 -0.93 -4.66
CA VAL A 486 10.51 -2.34 -4.86
C VAL A 486 10.60 -2.66 -6.34
N THR A 487 9.66 -2.14 -7.13
CA THR A 487 9.63 -2.42 -8.56
C THR A 487 10.48 -1.43 -9.33
N ASN A 488 11.06 -1.89 -10.43
CA ASN A 488 11.81 -1.02 -11.34
C ASN A 488 10.94 0.12 -11.90
N GLU A 489 9.62 -0.11 -12.01
CA GLU A 489 8.66 0.92 -12.39
C GLU A 489 8.51 2.00 -11.31
N GLU A 490 8.32 1.60 -10.04
CA GLU A 490 8.27 2.52 -8.90
C GLU A 490 9.55 3.36 -8.82
N GLN A 491 10.72 2.75 -9.01
CA GLN A 491 12.02 3.43 -9.00
C GLN A 491 12.14 4.45 -10.14
N SER A 492 11.75 4.07 -11.35
CA SER A 492 11.81 4.94 -12.53
C SER A 492 10.83 6.12 -12.40
N ARG A 493 9.62 5.84 -11.90
CA ARG A 493 8.59 6.86 -11.64
C ARG A 493 9.03 7.82 -10.54
N ALA A 494 9.64 7.30 -9.47
CA ALA A 494 10.21 8.10 -8.41
C ALA A 494 11.29 9.04 -8.94
N ALA A 495 12.31 8.50 -9.61
CA ALA A 495 13.36 9.34 -10.19
C ALA A 495 12.77 10.42 -11.12
N LYS A 496 11.81 10.08 -11.99
CA LYS A 496 11.12 11.06 -12.82
C LYS A 496 10.45 12.17 -12.00
N ILE A 497 9.66 11.82 -10.98
CA ILE A 497 8.93 12.78 -10.14
C ILE A 497 9.89 13.68 -9.36
N TYR A 498 10.87 13.09 -8.68
CA TYR A 498 11.81 13.82 -7.84
C TYR A 498 12.71 14.78 -8.64
N LEU A 499 13.15 14.37 -9.84
CA LEU A 499 14.07 15.12 -10.69
C LEU A 499 13.36 16.19 -11.52
N HIS A 500 12.31 15.81 -12.26
CA HIS A 500 11.63 16.70 -13.19
C HIS A 500 10.98 17.88 -12.46
N LYS A 501 10.35 17.64 -11.30
CA LYS A 501 9.70 18.71 -10.51
C LYS A 501 10.67 19.78 -10.02
N ARG A 502 11.94 19.41 -9.79
CA ARG A 502 12.99 20.33 -9.32
C ARG A 502 13.84 20.91 -10.44
N GLY A 503 13.47 20.65 -11.71
CA GLY A 503 14.23 21.12 -12.88
C GLY A 503 15.61 20.49 -12.99
N ILE A 504 15.82 19.33 -12.35
CA ILE A 504 17.04 18.53 -12.44
C ILE A 504 16.87 17.57 -13.60
N SER A 505 17.75 17.66 -14.60
CA SER A 505 17.79 16.71 -15.71
C SER A 505 18.06 15.29 -15.18
N GLN A 506 17.35 14.30 -15.74
CA GLN A 506 17.66 12.89 -15.49
C GLN A 506 19.10 12.58 -15.90
N PRO A 507 19.75 11.60 -15.26
CA PRO A 507 21.02 11.09 -15.75
C PRO A 507 20.90 10.71 -17.23
N ASP A 508 21.94 10.98 -18.00
CA ASP A 508 21.97 10.72 -19.44
C ASP A 508 22.00 9.22 -19.78
N THR A 509 21.92 8.33 -18.78
CA THR A 509 21.98 6.87 -18.92
C THR A 509 20.64 6.20 -18.60
N PRO A 510 20.31 5.03 -19.20
CA PRO A 510 19.09 4.26 -18.88
C PRO A 510 19.02 3.74 -17.43
N TRP A 511 20.18 3.71 -16.77
CA TRP A 511 20.39 3.13 -15.44
C TRP A 511 20.57 4.23 -14.42
N LEU A 512 19.74 4.17 -13.38
CA LEU A 512 19.90 4.96 -12.18
C LEU A 512 20.68 4.12 -11.18
N SER A 513 21.59 4.76 -10.47
CA SER A 513 22.32 4.10 -9.39
C SER A 513 21.37 3.51 -8.33
N ALA A 514 21.73 2.39 -7.69
CA ALA A 514 20.89 1.73 -6.70
C ALA A 514 20.57 2.64 -5.49
N GLU A 515 21.40 3.65 -5.26
CA GLU A 515 21.19 4.69 -4.26
C GLU A 515 19.94 5.54 -4.55
N PHE A 516 19.54 5.69 -5.82
CA PHE A 516 18.31 6.38 -6.23
C PHE A 516 17.02 5.57 -6.00
N VAL A 517 17.15 4.31 -5.57
CA VAL A 517 16.02 3.45 -5.15
C VAL A 517 15.49 3.85 -3.77
N ASN A 518 16.33 4.49 -2.93
CA ASN A 518 15.90 4.94 -1.60
C ASN A 518 15.26 6.35 -1.69
N PRO A 519 13.95 6.51 -1.35
CA PRO A 519 13.27 7.79 -1.44
C PRO A 519 13.93 8.90 -0.61
N LEU A 520 14.45 8.58 0.59
CA LEU A 520 15.12 9.57 1.44
C LEU A 520 16.43 10.07 0.82
N PHE A 521 17.21 9.16 0.24
CA PHE A 521 18.46 9.53 -0.44
C PHE A 521 18.16 10.40 -1.67
N LEU A 522 17.28 9.92 -2.55
CA LEU A 522 16.89 10.62 -3.77
C LEU A 522 16.34 12.02 -3.44
N ARG A 523 15.48 12.13 -2.43
CA ARG A 523 14.96 13.42 -1.98
C ARG A 523 16.05 14.33 -1.45
N SER A 524 16.87 13.86 -0.51
CA SER A 524 17.92 14.67 0.12
C SER A 524 18.93 15.18 -0.91
N ALA A 525 19.35 14.32 -1.84
CA ALA A 525 20.22 14.68 -2.95
C ALA A 525 19.57 15.72 -3.87
N CYS A 526 18.31 15.51 -4.28
CA CYS A 526 17.59 16.43 -5.16
C CYS A 526 17.29 17.79 -4.50
N VAL A 527 16.93 17.81 -3.22
CA VAL A 527 16.70 19.05 -2.45
C VAL A 527 17.98 19.86 -2.35
N ALA A 528 19.11 19.22 -2.08
CA ALA A 528 20.39 19.90 -2.03
C ALA A 528 20.81 20.44 -3.40
N LEU A 529 20.68 19.65 -4.47
CA LEU A 529 20.94 20.12 -5.85
C LEU A 529 20.09 21.34 -6.20
N ALA A 530 18.80 21.32 -5.88
CA ALA A 530 17.91 22.44 -6.15
C ALA A 530 18.29 23.70 -5.36
N ARG A 531 18.67 23.57 -4.08
CA ARG A 531 19.14 24.69 -3.24
C ARG A 531 20.47 25.27 -3.72
N ASP A 532 21.36 24.42 -4.23
CA ASP A 532 22.64 24.83 -4.80
C ASP A 532 22.50 25.36 -6.25
N GLY A 533 21.29 25.41 -6.81
CA GLY A 533 21.01 25.92 -8.16
C GLY A 533 21.47 24.98 -9.29
N CYS A 534 21.81 23.74 -8.96
CA CYS A 534 22.24 22.72 -9.90
C CYS A 534 21.05 22.16 -10.68
N LYS A 535 21.15 22.19 -12.02
CA LYS A 535 20.11 21.66 -12.93
C LYS A 535 20.38 20.23 -13.41
N GLN A 536 21.44 19.61 -12.93
CA GLN A 536 21.83 18.24 -13.26
C GLN A 536 22.70 17.69 -12.12
N PHE A 537 22.75 16.37 -12.00
CA PHE A 537 23.78 15.74 -11.15
C PHE A 537 25.18 16.11 -11.67
N PRO A 538 26.16 16.32 -10.77
CA PRO A 538 27.54 16.55 -11.17
C PRO A 538 28.02 15.48 -12.16
N LYS A 539 28.58 15.93 -13.29
CA LYS A 539 29.23 15.03 -14.26
C LYS A 539 30.38 14.32 -13.56
N GLY A 540 30.55 13.03 -13.83
CA GLY A 540 31.64 12.26 -13.26
C GLY A 540 31.32 11.57 -11.93
N LEU A 541 30.07 11.60 -11.44
CA LEU A 541 29.58 10.77 -10.32
C LEU A 541 29.60 9.27 -10.69
N HIS A 542 30.80 8.75 -10.93
CA HIS A 542 31.05 7.34 -11.19
C HIS A 542 31.55 6.71 -9.90
N GLY A 543 30.84 5.68 -9.47
CA GLY A 543 31.16 4.89 -8.29
C GLY A 543 30.44 5.35 -7.02
N THR A 544 30.05 4.38 -6.20
CA THR A 544 29.23 4.59 -4.99
C THR A 544 29.87 5.56 -3.99
N LYS A 545 31.20 5.61 -3.88
CA LYS A 545 31.90 6.51 -2.94
C LYS A 545 31.63 7.99 -3.24
N GLN A 546 31.61 8.38 -4.51
CA GLN A 546 31.37 9.78 -4.90
C GLN A 546 29.92 10.18 -4.64
N VAL A 547 28.98 9.27 -4.87
CA VAL A 547 27.55 9.44 -4.59
C VAL A 547 27.32 9.67 -3.08
N PHE A 548 27.99 8.92 -2.21
CA PHE A 548 27.91 9.11 -0.77
C PHE A 548 28.59 10.37 -0.28
N ALA A 549 29.76 10.72 -0.82
CA ALA A 549 30.40 11.99 -0.50
C ALA A 549 29.51 13.17 -0.87
N PHE A 550 28.86 13.12 -2.04
CA PHE A 550 27.90 14.11 -2.47
C PHE A 550 26.70 14.21 -1.51
N TYR A 551 26.12 13.08 -1.10
CA TYR A 551 25.02 13.04 -0.14
C TYR A 551 25.37 13.59 1.23
N ILE A 552 26.51 13.16 1.81
CA ILE A 552 26.95 13.65 3.13
C ILE A 552 27.17 15.17 3.08
N ARG A 553 27.86 15.67 2.04
CA ARG A 553 28.10 17.11 1.86
C ARG A 553 26.78 17.88 1.73
N SER A 554 25.84 17.32 0.98
CA SER A 554 24.50 17.88 0.76
C SER A 554 23.71 18.04 2.07
N VAL A 555 23.69 17.00 2.91
CA VAL A 555 23.02 17.04 4.22
C VAL A 555 23.75 18.00 5.16
N ALA A 556 25.07 17.96 5.20
CA ALA A 556 25.88 18.80 6.08
C ALA A 556 25.73 20.30 5.79
N ARG A 557 25.55 20.69 4.52
CA ARG A 557 25.24 22.07 4.09
C ARG A 557 23.84 22.52 4.54
N ASN A 558 22.96 21.63 5.01
CA ASN A 558 21.53 21.88 5.19
C ASN A 558 20.97 21.33 6.51
N LEU A 559 21.75 21.37 7.60
CA LEU A 559 21.37 20.77 8.88
C LEU A 559 20.25 21.52 9.65
N GLY A 560 19.85 22.72 9.22
CA GLY A 560 18.77 23.48 9.83
C GLY A 560 19.17 24.19 11.13
N VAL A 561 20.45 24.54 11.26
CA VAL A 561 21.05 25.09 12.51
C VAL A 561 21.54 26.53 12.35
N GLY A 562 21.01 27.26 11.37
CA GLY A 562 21.34 28.68 11.14
C GLY A 562 22.69 28.90 10.44
N ARG A 563 23.26 27.86 9.82
CA ARG A 563 24.46 27.93 8.97
C ARG A 563 24.26 27.26 7.60
N ASP A 564 23.00 27.14 7.19
CA ASP A 564 22.63 26.43 5.97
C ASP A 564 23.17 27.15 4.72
N GLY A 565 23.66 26.37 3.75
CA GLY A 565 24.35 26.83 2.54
C GLY A 565 25.87 27.01 2.68
N SER A 566 26.43 26.91 3.89
CA SER A 566 27.88 27.02 4.14
C SER A 566 28.62 25.67 4.11
N GLU A 567 29.94 25.70 3.90
CA GLU A 567 30.80 24.49 3.98
C GLU A 567 31.30 24.19 5.41
N ASP A 568 31.03 25.08 6.37
CA ASP A 568 31.56 25.03 7.75
C ASP A 568 31.27 23.70 8.46
N LEU A 569 30.07 23.14 8.21
CA LEU A 569 29.61 21.92 8.87
C LEU A 569 29.91 20.64 8.07
N VAL A 570 30.42 20.74 6.85
CA VAL A 570 30.75 19.57 6.01
C VAL A 570 31.85 18.72 6.64
N ALA A 571 32.99 19.31 6.96
CA ALA A 571 34.11 18.61 7.59
C ALA A 571 33.75 17.94 8.93
N PRO A 572 33.13 18.61 9.93
CA PRO A 572 32.76 17.96 11.18
C PRO A 572 31.67 16.89 10.98
N THR A 573 30.74 17.08 10.04
CA THR A 573 29.70 16.06 9.76
C THR A 573 30.31 14.80 9.18
N THR A 574 31.17 14.93 8.16
CA THR A 574 31.91 13.79 7.60
C THR A 574 32.77 13.11 8.65
N ALA A 575 33.48 13.87 9.48
CA ALA A 575 34.32 13.32 10.54
C ALA A 575 33.51 12.54 11.60
N ALA A 576 32.34 13.04 12.01
CA ALA A 576 31.48 12.36 12.99
C ALA A 576 30.91 11.06 12.41
N ILE A 577 30.42 11.10 11.18
CA ILE A 577 29.95 9.93 10.43
C ILE A 577 31.06 8.87 10.32
N SER A 578 32.26 9.26 9.89
CA SER A 578 33.39 8.35 9.76
C SER A 578 33.87 7.82 11.12
N ALA A 579 33.82 8.61 12.19
CA ALA A 579 34.22 8.19 13.53
C ALA A 579 33.24 7.16 14.10
N ILE A 580 31.93 7.35 13.92
CA ILE A 580 30.90 6.39 14.32
C ILE A 580 31.07 5.07 13.53
N ALA A 581 31.22 5.13 12.21
CA ALA A 581 31.46 3.94 11.39
C ALA A 581 32.76 3.22 11.75
N ARG A 582 33.82 3.95 12.14
CA ARG A 582 35.06 3.37 12.66
C ARG A 582 34.84 2.64 13.98
N SER A 583 34.03 3.19 14.89
CA SER A 583 33.67 2.52 16.14
C SER A 583 32.95 1.19 15.86
N MET A 584 31.96 1.22 14.97
CA MET A 584 31.24 0.03 14.48
C MET A 584 32.21 -1.03 13.93
N ALA A 585 33.11 -0.63 13.04
CA ALA A 585 34.13 -1.50 12.44
C ALA A 585 35.09 -2.10 13.48
N THR A 586 35.58 -1.28 14.41
CA THR A 586 36.56 -1.69 15.43
C THR A 586 35.95 -2.70 16.40
N GLU A 587 34.71 -2.47 16.81
CA GLU A 587 33.97 -3.38 17.69
C GLU A 587 33.36 -4.57 16.97
N ARG A 588 33.44 -4.61 15.62
CA ARG A 588 32.83 -5.63 14.76
C ARG A 588 31.32 -5.76 15.01
N ARG A 589 30.65 -4.61 15.05
CA ARG A 589 29.20 -4.48 15.27
C ARG A 589 28.62 -3.51 14.25
N ASP A 590 27.39 -3.75 13.83
CA ASP A 590 26.68 -2.92 12.86
C ASP A 590 25.96 -1.73 13.53
N TYR A 591 26.31 -1.42 14.78
CA TYR A 591 25.71 -0.37 15.61
C TYR A 591 26.72 0.20 16.62
N VAL A 592 26.37 1.35 17.20
CA VAL A 592 26.98 1.88 18.44
C VAL A 592 25.88 2.13 19.48
N VAL A 593 26.21 2.15 20.77
CA VAL A 593 25.26 2.60 21.80
C VAL A 593 25.02 4.11 21.71
N LEU A 594 23.81 4.56 22.05
CA LEU A 594 23.40 5.97 21.93
C LEU A 594 24.36 6.92 22.67
N ALA A 595 24.75 6.61 23.91
CA ALA A 595 25.71 7.40 24.67
C ALA A 595 27.03 7.63 23.90
N ASP A 596 27.57 6.61 23.23
CA ASP A 596 28.80 6.74 22.44
C ASP A 596 28.58 7.56 21.17
N ALA A 597 27.44 7.41 20.48
CA ALA A 597 27.14 8.24 19.32
C ALA A 597 27.03 9.73 19.68
N VAL A 598 26.38 10.05 20.81
CA VAL A 598 26.26 11.40 21.34
C VAL A 598 27.64 11.95 21.71
N ARG A 599 28.47 11.15 22.40
CA ARG A 599 29.83 11.53 22.80
C ARG A 599 30.72 11.80 21.58
N ILE A 600 30.78 10.87 20.62
CA ILE A 600 31.57 11.01 19.39
C ILE A 600 31.14 12.27 18.62
N SER A 601 29.82 12.49 18.48
CA SER A 601 29.29 13.67 17.79
C SER A 601 29.68 14.96 18.51
N ALA A 602 29.58 15.01 19.84
CA ALA A 602 29.95 16.18 20.63
C ALA A 602 31.46 16.49 20.54
N GLU A 603 32.33 15.47 20.57
CA GLU A 603 33.78 15.62 20.43
C GLU A 603 34.16 16.23 19.08
N VAL A 604 33.60 15.71 17.98
CA VAL A 604 33.92 16.17 16.61
C VAL A 604 33.39 17.58 16.35
N PHE A 605 32.21 17.92 16.87
CA PHE A 605 31.61 19.25 16.73
C PHE A 605 32.00 20.22 17.84
N SER A 606 33.04 19.93 18.63
CA SER A 606 33.47 20.73 19.79
C SER A 606 33.70 22.23 19.48
N ASN A 607 34.07 22.57 18.24
CA ASN A 607 34.24 23.95 17.78
C ASN A 607 32.92 24.68 17.44
N PHE A 608 31.77 24.02 17.59
CA PHE A 608 30.46 24.55 17.21
C PHE A 608 29.46 24.40 18.36
N SER A 609 28.80 25.50 18.72
CA SER A 609 27.72 25.48 19.72
C SER A 609 26.55 24.66 19.22
N SER A 610 26.06 23.73 20.04
CA SER A 610 24.87 22.93 19.70
C SER A 610 23.59 23.79 19.77
N PRO A 611 22.55 23.45 18.99
CA PRO A 611 21.26 24.15 19.09
C PRO A 611 20.64 24.04 20.50
N PRO A 612 19.81 25.00 20.92
CA PRO A 612 19.12 24.92 22.21
C PRO A 612 18.32 23.62 22.31
N SER A 613 18.41 22.93 23.46
CA SER A 613 17.70 21.68 23.77
C SER A 613 18.00 20.48 22.85
N LYS A 614 19.08 20.53 22.05
CA LYS A 614 19.48 19.43 21.15
C LYS A 614 20.99 19.20 21.17
N THR A 615 21.40 17.96 21.06
CA THR A 615 22.79 17.56 20.80
C THR A 615 23.09 17.59 19.30
N TRP A 616 24.36 17.57 18.91
CA TRP A 616 24.75 17.40 17.50
C TRP A 616 24.31 16.06 16.94
N PHE A 617 24.23 15.02 17.77
CA PHE A 617 23.64 13.75 17.37
C PHE A 617 22.16 13.90 17.01
N ASP A 618 21.36 14.59 17.83
CA ASP A 618 19.94 14.84 17.54
C ASP A 618 19.75 15.61 16.22
N VAL A 619 20.68 16.51 15.88
CA VAL A 619 20.69 17.23 14.59
C VAL A 619 20.93 16.24 13.44
N LEU A 620 21.97 15.40 13.52
CA LEU A 620 22.29 14.42 12.49
C LEU A 620 21.19 13.35 12.33
N GLN A 621 20.60 12.93 13.44
CA GLN A 621 19.46 12.01 13.49
C GLN A 621 18.21 12.65 12.85
N LYS A 622 17.87 13.90 13.21
CA LYS A 622 16.71 14.62 12.63
C LYS A 622 16.87 14.77 11.11
N ASN A 623 18.09 15.00 10.63
CA ASN A 623 18.41 15.12 9.20
C ASN A 623 18.59 13.76 8.49
N GLY A 624 18.19 12.65 9.13
CA GLY A 624 18.08 11.35 8.49
C GLY A 624 19.40 10.59 8.28
N ILE A 625 20.52 11.04 8.87
CA ILE A 625 21.79 10.29 8.80
C ILE A 625 21.73 9.02 9.66
N PHE A 626 21.18 9.13 10.87
CA PHE A 626 21.12 8.04 11.85
C PHE A 626 19.69 7.68 12.24
N ARG A 627 19.51 6.44 12.67
CA ARG A 627 18.28 5.91 13.26
C ARG A 627 18.57 5.23 14.60
N LEU A 628 17.56 5.21 15.46
CA LEU A 628 17.55 4.44 16.70
C LEU A 628 16.81 3.13 16.50
N ASP A 629 17.42 2.05 16.95
CA ASP A 629 16.87 0.70 16.99
C ASP A 629 16.94 0.18 18.45
N PRO A 630 16.05 -0.75 18.84
CA PRO A 630 16.18 -1.37 20.15
C PRO A 630 17.47 -2.21 20.17
N PRO A 631 18.09 -2.41 21.34
CA PRO A 631 19.26 -3.25 21.44
C PRO A 631 18.94 -4.68 20.96
N PRO A 632 19.89 -5.37 20.30
CA PRO A 632 19.69 -6.73 19.83
C PRO A 632 19.27 -7.61 21.01
N ARG A 633 18.31 -8.51 20.80
CA ARG A 633 17.82 -9.43 21.83
C ARG A 633 18.99 -10.24 22.40
N ARG A 634 19.49 -9.87 23.58
CA ARG A 634 20.41 -10.70 24.34
C ARG A 634 19.62 -11.80 25.04
N LEU A 635 20.16 -13.01 25.04
CA LEU A 635 19.66 -14.12 25.85
C LEU A 635 19.85 -13.85 27.36
N GLU A 636 20.77 -12.94 27.71
CA GLU A 636 21.03 -12.48 29.07
C GLU A 636 20.84 -10.95 29.15
N ILE A 637 19.76 -10.54 29.81
CA ILE A 637 19.55 -9.13 30.21
C ILE A 637 20.19 -9.00 31.58
N ASP A 638 21.29 -8.25 31.69
CA ASP A 638 21.82 -7.84 33.00
C ASP A 638 20.76 -6.92 33.66
N PRO A 639 20.18 -7.32 34.82
CA PRO A 639 19.14 -6.53 35.49
C PRO A 639 19.62 -5.14 35.93
N PHE A 640 20.94 -4.93 36.05
CA PHE A 640 21.54 -3.67 36.46
C PHE A 640 22.01 -2.81 35.29
N ALA A 641 22.01 -3.34 34.06
CA ALA A 641 22.37 -2.58 32.87
C ALA A 641 21.13 -1.90 32.26
N PRO A 642 21.14 -0.57 32.05
CA PRO A 642 20.05 0.09 31.34
C PRO A 642 19.97 -0.45 29.91
N VAL A 643 18.76 -0.78 29.46
CA VAL A 643 18.48 -1.12 28.06
C VAL A 643 18.50 0.18 27.28
N GLU A 644 19.67 0.54 26.77
CA GLU A 644 19.85 1.72 25.93
C GLU A 644 19.60 1.39 24.46
N ASP A 645 18.94 2.32 23.76
CA ASP A 645 18.80 2.23 22.31
C ASP A 645 20.17 2.26 21.63
N ILE A 646 20.23 1.59 20.48
CA ILE A 646 21.42 1.56 19.65
C ILE A 646 21.22 2.41 18.41
N VAL A 647 22.33 2.97 17.93
CA VAL A 647 22.39 3.85 16.77
C VAL A 647 22.93 3.06 15.58
N ARG A 648 22.18 3.11 14.49
CA ARG A 648 22.61 2.66 13.16
C ARG A 648 22.51 3.79 12.15
N PHE A 649 23.14 3.65 11.01
CA PHE A 649 22.86 4.55 9.90
C PHE A 649 21.44 4.29 9.37
N SER A 650 20.76 5.37 8.94
CA SER A 650 19.47 5.23 8.26
C SER A 650 19.61 4.49 6.92
N PHE A 651 20.79 4.56 6.31
CA PHE A 651 21.10 3.88 5.06
C PHE A 651 22.22 2.85 5.25
N GLN A 652 21.84 1.58 5.22
CA GLN A 652 22.74 0.45 5.52
C GLN A 652 23.93 0.38 4.55
N ARG A 653 23.73 0.55 3.22
CA ARG A 653 24.85 0.54 2.27
C ARG A 653 25.87 1.66 2.56
N LEU A 654 25.44 2.83 3.01
CA LEU A 654 26.38 3.89 3.44
C LEU A 654 27.19 3.44 4.66
N GLN A 655 26.56 2.78 5.64
CA GLN A 655 27.25 2.19 6.78
C GLN A 655 28.30 1.18 6.33
N ASP A 656 27.91 0.23 5.48
CA ASP A 656 28.78 -0.83 5.00
C ASP A 656 30.00 -0.27 4.26
N HIS A 657 29.80 0.73 3.39
CA HIS A 657 30.90 1.40 2.71
C HIS A 657 31.83 2.18 3.64
N LEU A 658 31.29 2.86 4.66
CA LEU A 658 32.12 3.58 5.64
C LEU A 658 32.85 2.63 6.58
N MET A 659 32.24 1.51 6.94
CA MET A 659 32.88 0.44 7.71
C MET A 659 34.00 -0.21 6.90
N ALA A 660 33.76 -0.56 5.64
CA ALA A 660 34.79 -1.06 4.73
C ALA A 660 35.94 -0.04 4.56
N ASP A 661 35.62 1.26 4.40
CA ASP A 661 36.64 2.31 4.29
C ASP A 661 37.51 2.39 5.56
N ALA A 662 36.89 2.25 6.73
CA ALA A 662 37.56 2.24 8.02
C ALA A 662 38.40 0.98 8.26
N LEU A 663 37.90 -0.21 7.91
CA LEU A 663 38.62 -1.48 8.06
C LEU A 663 39.83 -1.57 7.13
N LEU A 664 39.70 -1.10 5.90
CA LEU A 664 40.79 -1.08 4.92
C LEU A 664 41.82 0.02 5.23
N LYS A 665 41.60 0.87 6.24
CA LYS A 665 42.54 1.92 6.61
C LYS A 665 43.74 1.31 7.35
N GLY A 666 44.88 1.25 6.66
CA GLY A 666 46.12 0.67 7.18
C GLY A 666 46.35 -0.78 6.77
N VAL A 667 45.42 -1.37 5.99
CA VAL A 667 45.62 -2.67 5.35
C VAL A 667 46.60 -2.49 4.18
N THR A 668 47.64 -3.32 4.15
CA THR A 668 48.59 -3.42 3.03
C THR A 668 48.33 -4.64 2.16
N ASP A 669 47.81 -5.72 2.77
CA ASP A 669 47.59 -7.00 2.13
C ASP A 669 46.21 -7.55 2.53
N PRO A 670 45.20 -7.46 1.64
CA PRO A 670 43.86 -7.96 1.91
C PRO A 670 43.79 -9.47 2.19
N GLU A 671 44.68 -10.26 1.57
CA GLU A 671 44.68 -11.72 1.70
C GLU A 671 45.00 -12.13 3.14
N LEU A 672 46.08 -11.57 3.70
CA LEU A 672 46.46 -11.80 5.11
C LEU A 672 45.36 -11.35 6.09
N GLU A 673 44.70 -10.23 5.81
CA GLU A 673 43.67 -9.67 6.69
C GLU A 673 42.36 -10.46 6.66
N LEU A 674 42.04 -11.10 5.54
CA LEU A 674 40.89 -12.02 5.40
C LEU A 674 41.19 -13.38 5.99
N GLU A 675 42.44 -13.87 5.90
CA GLU A 675 42.82 -15.16 6.47
C GLU A 675 42.80 -15.12 8.00
N ASN A 676 43.47 -14.16 8.63
CA ASN A 676 43.67 -14.12 10.08
C ASN A 676 43.58 -12.72 10.73
N GLY A 677 43.31 -11.68 9.95
CA GLY A 677 43.36 -10.30 10.42
C GLY A 677 42.01 -9.65 10.71
N VAL A 678 41.91 -8.34 10.48
CA VAL A 678 40.76 -7.50 10.83
C VAL A 678 39.54 -7.75 9.97
N LEU A 679 39.68 -8.40 8.81
CA LEU A 679 38.57 -8.69 7.88
C LEU A 679 37.99 -10.10 8.08
N SER A 680 38.76 -11.03 8.66
CA SER A 680 38.36 -12.43 8.88
C SER A 680 36.99 -12.65 9.55
N PHE A 681 36.50 -11.67 10.33
CA PHE A 681 35.22 -11.80 11.04
C PHE A 681 33.99 -11.88 10.12
N ILE A 682 34.10 -11.44 8.87
CA ILE A 682 32.99 -11.49 7.89
C ILE A 682 32.76 -12.91 7.34
N LEU A 683 33.70 -13.83 7.57
CA LEU A 683 33.69 -15.19 7.04
C LEU A 683 33.07 -16.17 8.05
N ASP A 684 32.35 -17.17 7.54
CA ASP A 684 31.87 -18.35 8.25
C ASP A 684 32.17 -19.61 7.42
N GLY A 685 33.34 -20.20 7.65
CA GLY A 685 33.89 -21.22 6.76
C GLY A 685 34.10 -20.67 5.36
N ASP A 686 33.53 -21.35 4.35
CA ASP A 686 33.63 -20.98 2.93
C ASP A 686 32.44 -20.12 2.46
N ARG A 687 31.89 -19.27 3.35
CA ARG A 687 30.75 -18.38 3.07
C ARG A 687 30.89 -17.04 3.78
N PHE A 688 30.23 -16.01 3.27
CA PHE A 688 30.03 -14.78 4.02
C PHE A 688 28.97 -14.98 5.11
N LYS A 689 29.22 -14.44 6.30
CA LYS A 689 28.19 -14.31 7.33
C LYS A 689 27.08 -13.41 6.80
N TRP A 690 25.84 -13.90 6.86
CA TRP A 690 24.67 -13.19 6.34
C TRP A 690 24.50 -11.77 6.91
N GLU A 691 24.91 -11.55 8.17
CA GLU A 691 24.90 -10.25 8.86
C GLU A 691 25.90 -9.24 8.26
N TRP A 692 26.93 -9.72 7.56
CA TRP A 692 28.00 -8.92 6.94
C TRP A 692 27.97 -8.96 5.41
N ALA A 693 26.90 -9.47 4.79
CA ALA A 693 26.80 -9.54 3.33
C ALA A 693 26.97 -8.17 2.64
N GLY A 694 26.33 -7.12 3.17
CA GLY A 694 26.48 -5.75 2.64
C GLY A 694 27.89 -5.19 2.82
N LEU A 695 28.57 -5.56 3.90
CA LEU A 695 29.98 -5.21 4.11
C LEU A 695 30.89 -5.97 3.11
N ALA A 696 30.59 -7.23 2.82
CA ALA A 696 31.29 -7.99 1.79
C ALA A 696 31.10 -7.38 0.39
N GLU A 697 29.90 -6.95 0.03
CA GLU A 697 29.64 -6.17 -1.20
C GLU A 697 30.49 -4.89 -1.25
N ALA A 698 30.52 -4.12 -0.15
CA ALA A 698 31.32 -2.90 -0.06
C ALA A 698 32.84 -3.18 -0.17
N LEU A 699 33.32 -4.31 0.34
CA LEU A 699 34.71 -4.76 0.20
C LEU A 699 35.02 -5.21 -1.23
N SER A 700 34.09 -5.91 -1.90
CA SER A 700 34.20 -6.28 -3.32
C SER A 700 34.34 -5.06 -4.22
N ILE A 701 33.84 -3.89 -3.82
CA ILE A 701 34.04 -2.61 -4.52
C ILE A 701 35.39 -1.99 -4.15
N GLN A 702 35.67 -1.84 -2.86
CA GLN A 702 36.80 -1.03 -2.40
C GLN A 702 38.16 -1.74 -2.48
N ILE A 703 38.21 -3.07 -2.48
CA ILE A 703 39.46 -3.81 -2.62
C ILE A 703 40.04 -3.63 -4.04
N PRO A 704 39.27 -3.87 -5.13
CA PRO A 704 39.73 -3.55 -6.49
C PRO A 704 40.17 -2.10 -6.66
N GLU A 705 39.42 -1.14 -6.12
CA GLU A 705 39.74 0.28 -6.22
C GLU A 705 41.03 0.69 -5.50
N ARG A 706 41.42 0.00 -4.41
CA ARG A 706 42.59 0.35 -3.60
C ARG A 706 43.83 -0.46 -3.92
N PHE A 707 43.66 -1.74 -4.19
CA PHE A 707 44.75 -2.71 -4.31
C PHE A 707 44.93 -3.22 -5.74
N GLY A 708 43.96 -3.00 -6.63
CA GLY A 708 44.00 -3.53 -8.01
C GLY A 708 43.85 -5.05 -8.09
N SER A 709 43.45 -5.71 -7.00
CA SER A 709 43.15 -7.14 -6.91
C SER A 709 41.67 -7.37 -6.61
N GLU A 710 41.14 -8.54 -6.96
CA GLU A 710 39.73 -8.89 -6.69
C GLU A 710 39.58 -9.45 -5.27
N LEU A 711 38.44 -9.20 -4.62
CA LEU A 711 38.16 -9.79 -3.29
C LEU A 711 38.25 -11.31 -3.34
N LEU A 712 37.76 -11.95 -4.41
CA LEU A 712 37.82 -13.40 -4.57
C LEU A 712 39.25 -13.95 -4.54
N ASP A 713 40.23 -13.20 -5.04
CA ASP A 713 41.63 -13.62 -5.03
C ASP A 713 42.25 -13.50 -3.62
N ALA A 714 41.65 -12.71 -2.74
CA ALA A 714 42.09 -12.51 -1.35
C ALA A 714 41.32 -13.41 -0.35
N LEU A 715 40.32 -14.18 -0.80
CA LEU A 715 39.60 -15.12 0.05
C LEU A 715 40.48 -16.35 0.36
N PRO A 716 40.41 -16.89 1.58
CA PRO A 716 41.23 -18.04 1.95
C PRO A 716 40.78 -19.30 1.20
N ARG A 717 41.71 -20.18 0.81
CA ARG A 717 41.47 -21.43 0.05
C ARG A 717 41.18 -21.19 -1.45
N ASP A 718 40.81 -22.26 -2.15
CA ASP A 718 40.63 -22.27 -3.60
C ASP A 718 39.41 -21.44 -4.04
N ILE A 719 39.61 -20.60 -5.05
CA ILE A 719 38.58 -19.72 -5.63
C ILE A 719 37.39 -20.52 -6.18
N ASP A 720 37.62 -21.75 -6.66
CA ASP A 720 36.56 -22.61 -7.20
C ASP A 720 35.51 -22.97 -6.13
N ILE A 721 35.87 -22.92 -4.84
CA ILE A 721 34.92 -23.14 -3.74
C ILE A 721 34.03 -21.90 -3.56
N TRP A 722 34.65 -20.72 -3.57
CA TRP A 722 33.98 -19.45 -3.31
C TRP A 722 33.10 -18.98 -4.47
N ILE A 723 33.52 -19.19 -5.71
CA ILE A 723 32.77 -18.78 -6.89
C ILE A 723 31.46 -19.57 -7.05
N ASN A 724 31.33 -20.73 -6.41
CA ASN A 724 30.10 -21.51 -6.40
C ASN A 724 29.10 -21.05 -5.31
N GLU A 725 29.48 -20.10 -4.47
CA GLU A 725 28.63 -19.54 -3.43
C GLU A 725 27.86 -18.32 -3.96
N ASP A 726 26.54 -18.32 -3.77
CA ASP A 726 25.63 -17.32 -4.36
C ASP A 726 25.89 -15.90 -3.83
N SER A 727 26.16 -15.73 -2.54
CA SER A 727 26.45 -14.42 -1.93
C SER A 727 27.78 -13.84 -2.44
N VAL A 728 28.79 -14.68 -2.71
CA VAL A 728 30.07 -14.26 -3.29
C VAL A 728 29.90 -13.81 -4.74
N ARG A 729 29.23 -14.64 -5.56
CA ARG A 729 28.91 -14.26 -6.95
C ARG A 729 28.11 -12.97 -6.99
N GLY A 730 27.08 -12.87 -6.15
CA GLY A 730 26.26 -11.67 -6.00
C GLY A 730 27.09 -10.43 -5.66
N ALA A 731 27.97 -10.52 -4.65
CA ALA A 731 28.81 -9.41 -4.24
C ALA A 731 29.81 -8.97 -5.32
N PHE A 732 30.36 -9.90 -6.09
CA PHE A 732 31.21 -9.59 -7.24
C PHE A 732 30.43 -8.89 -8.35
N LEU A 733 29.28 -9.44 -8.75
CA LEU A 733 28.44 -8.86 -9.82
C LEU A 733 27.91 -7.47 -9.45
N GLU A 734 27.49 -7.28 -8.19
CA GLU A 734 27.14 -5.95 -7.68
C GLU A 734 28.33 -4.99 -7.74
N SER A 735 29.53 -5.45 -7.38
CA SER A 735 30.73 -4.61 -7.47
C SER A 735 30.98 -4.08 -8.88
N LEU A 736 30.78 -4.89 -9.93
CA LEU A 736 30.93 -4.46 -11.32
C LEU A 736 30.00 -3.29 -11.69
N ARG A 737 28.81 -3.20 -11.08
CA ARG A 737 27.87 -2.11 -11.33
C ARG A 737 28.32 -0.79 -10.71
N TRP A 738 29.10 -0.86 -9.63
CA TRP A 738 29.24 0.25 -8.68
C TRP A 738 30.67 0.71 -8.40
N ARG A 739 31.68 -0.05 -8.80
CA ARG A 739 33.08 0.34 -8.62
C ARG A 739 33.56 1.30 -9.70
N GLY A 740 34.63 2.04 -9.40
CA GLY A 740 35.28 2.93 -10.36
C GLY A 740 35.69 2.21 -11.65
N ALA A 741 35.55 2.88 -12.79
CA ALA A 741 35.91 2.34 -14.10
C ALA A 741 37.40 1.96 -14.23
N ASN A 742 38.26 2.57 -13.41
CA ASN A 742 39.69 2.27 -13.31
C ASN A 742 40.01 1.01 -12.49
N ALA A 743 39.03 0.38 -11.84
CA ALA A 743 39.21 -0.80 -11.00
C ALA A 743 38.94 -2.12 -11.75
N PHE A 744 38.83 -2.08 -13.08
CA PHE A 744 38.65 -3.26 -13.92
C PHE A 744 39.97 -3.74 -14.48
N THR A 745 40.24 -5.02 -14.28
CA THR A 745 41.47 -5.69 -14.73
C THR A 745 41.12 -6.87 -15.64
N GLU A 746 42.14 -7.43 -16.30
CA GLU A 746 42.00 -8.70 -17.03
C GLU A 746 41.49 -9.81 -16.12
N ARG A 747 41.91 -9.81 -14.85
CA ARG A 747 41.45 -10.78 -13.86
C ARG A 747 39.95 -10.64 -13.59
N THR A 748 39.42 -9.42 -13.53
CA THR A 748 37.98 -9.20 -13.43
C THR A 748 37.24 -9.91 -14.58
N TRP A 749 37.73 -9.74 -15.81
CA TRP A 749 37.09 -10.32 -17.00
C TRP A 749 37.06 -11.84 -16.92
N GLN A 750 38.16 -12.46 -16.49
CA GLN A 750 38.24 -13.92 -16.30
C GLN A 750 37.22 -14.44 -15.27
N ILE A 751 37.09 -13.77 -14.12
CA ILE A 751 36.11 -14.17 -13.10
C ILE A 751 34.68 -14.02 -13.64
N TYR A 752 34.39 -12.92 -14.33
CA TYR A 752 33.07 -12.71 -14.94
C TYR A 752 32.73 -13.76 -16.00
N GLN A 753 33.70 -14.15 -16.84
CA GLN A 753 33.52 -15.24 -17.81
C GLN A 753 33.23 -16.58 -17.12
N ALA A 754 33.96 -16.91 -16.05
CA ALA A 754 33.71 -18.14 -15.30
C ALA A 754 32.29 -18.17 -14.69
N ILE A 755 31.77 -17.03 -14.23
CA ILE A 755 30.38 -16.91 -13.76
C ILE A 755 29.39 -17.11 -14.92
N LEU A 756 29.64 -16.49 -16.09
CA LEU A 756 28.77 -16.62 -17.27
C LEU A 756 28.70 -18.05 -17.83
N ASP A 757 29.74 -18.85 -17.64
CA ASP A 757 29.76 -20.25 -18.06
C ASP A 757 28.85 -21.13 -17.17
N VAL A 758 28.61 -20.70 -15.94
CA VAL A 758 27.72 -21.39 -14.98
C VAL A 758 26.28 -20.84 -15.05
N ASP A 759 26.14 -19.52 -15.17
CA ASP A 759 24.87 -18.81 -15.21
C ASP A 759 24.91 -17.72 -16.28
N ASP A 760 24.38 -18.06 -17.45
CA ASP A 760 24.37 -17.17 -18.60
C ASP A 760 23.38 -16.02 -18.50
N SER A 761 22.46 -16.05 -17.52
CA SER A 761 21.55 -14.95 -17.23
C SER A 761 22.30 -13.69 -16.77
N GLN A 762 23.53 -13.82 -16.27
CA GLN A 762 24.34 -12.69 -15.82
C GLN A 762 24.84 -11.78 -16.95
N LEU A 763 24.56 -12.14 -18.21
CA LEU A 763 24.80 -11.30 -19.38
C LEU A 763 24.15 -9.90 -19.26
N TYR A 764 23.10 -9.76 -18.46
CA TYR A 764 22.48 -8.47 -18.14
C TYR A 764 23.46 -7.44 -17.59
N VAL A 765 24.51 -7.83 -16.87
CA VAL A 765 25.50 -6.89 -16.35
C VAL A 765 26.19 -6.11 -17.48
N LEU A 766 26.52 -6.77 -18.60
CA LEU A 766 27.08 -6.06 -19.77
C LEU A 766 26.08 -5.09 -20.40
N ILE A 767 24.78 -5.41 -20.39
CA ILE A 767 23.73 -4.51 -20.87
C ILE A 767 23.59 -3.30 -19.94
N GLU A 768 23.72 -3.49 -18.63
CA GLU A 768 23.67 -2.41 -17.64
C GLU A 768 24.87 -1.45 -17.78
N LEU A 769 26.05 -1.98 -18.11
CA LEU A 769 27.26 -1.19 -18.27
C LEU A 769 27.38 -0.55 -19.66
N CYS A 770 26.60 -0.99 -20.64
CA CYS A 770 26.79 -0.62 -22.05
C CYS A 770 26.74 0.89 -22.31
N ALA A 771 25.90 1.63 -21.57
CA ALA A 771 25.63 3.04 -21.78
C ALA A 771 26.60 3.98 -21.05
N ASN A 772 27.55 3.45 -20.26
CA ASN A 772 28.46 4.26 -19.47
C ASN A 772 29.72 4.60 -20.29
N VAL A 773 29.89 5.89 -20.61
CA VAL A 773 30.93 6.40 -21.52
C VAL A 773 32.34 6.00 -21.11
N ASP A 774 32.68 6.18 -19.84
CA ASP A 774 34.03 5.96 -19.33
C ASP A 774 34.27 4.51 -18.86
N HIS A 775 33.27 3.63 -19.05
CA HIS A 775 33.35 2.25 -18.55
C HIS A 775 34.10 1.35 -19.53
N PRO A 776 35.08 0.55 -19.09
CA PRO A 776 35.86 -0.32 -19.98
C PRO A 776 35.04 -1.44 -20.61
N TRP A 777 33.91 -1.81 -19.99
CA TRP A 777 32.95 -2.79 -20.51
C TRP A 777 31.67 -2.16 -21.07
N ASN A 778 31.80 -0.98 -21.70
CA ASN A 778 30.69 -0.32 -22.38
C ASN A 778 30.28 -1.08 -23.67
N ALA A 779 29.36 -0.50 -24.44
CA ALA A 779 28.85 -1.12 -25.67
C ALA A 779 29.91 -1.36 -26.76
N GLU A 780 31.04 -0.65 -26.73
CA GLU A 780 32.14 -0.87 -27.68
C GLU A 780 32.83 -2.20 -27.42
N LEU A 781 33.13 -2.54 -26.14
CA LEU A 781 33.65 -3.86 -25.80
C LEU A 781 32.70 -4.97 -26.24
N LEU A 782 31.40 -4.81 -25.95
CA LEU A 782 30.39 -5.77 -26.38
C LEU A 782 30.40 -5.93 -27.90
N HIS A 783 30.50 -4.82 -28.64
CA HIS A 783 30.60 -4.85 -30.09
C HIS A 783 31.85 -5.58 -30.56
N ASP A 784 33.01 -5.30 -29.99
CA ASP A 784 34.27 -5.93 -30.34
C ASP A 784 34.25 -7.45 -30.08
N ILE A 785 33.61 -7.89 -28.98
CA ILE A 785 33.44 -9.32 -28.68
C ILE A 785 32.55 -9.99 -29.73
N LEU A 786 31.42 -9.37 -30.08
CA LEU A 786 30.41 -9.99 -30.96
C LEU A 786 30.80 -9.93 -32.44
N ILE A 787 31.47 -8.87 -32.89
CA ILE A 787 31.86 -8.71 -34.29
C ILE A 787 32.98 -9.67 -34.68
N ASN A 788 33.86 -10.02 -33.73
CA ASN A 788 34.98 -10.93 -33.94
C ASN A 788 34.63 -12.42 -33.81
N LYS A 789 33.38 -12.76 -33.44
CA LYS A 789 32.88 -14.14 -33.40
C LYS A 789 32.37 -14.58 -34.77
N MET A 790 32.58 -15.86 -35.10
CA MET A 790 31.94 -16.47 -36.26
C MET A 790 30.41 -16.50 -36.06
N MET A 791 29.64 -16.45 -37.16
CA MET A 791 28.17 -16.40 -37.08
C MET A 791 27.57 -17.50 -36.19
N PRO A 792 27.97 -18.80 -36.29
CA PRO A 792 27.41 -19.83 -35.42
C PRO A 792 27.75 -19.64 -33.93
N GLU A 793 28.95 -19.17 -33.63
CA GLU A 793 29.40 -18.92 -32.25
C GLU A 793 28.68 -17.71 -31.64
N ARG A 794 28.49 -16.66 -32.44
CA ARG A 794 27.70 -15.50 -32.04
C ARG A 794 26.25 -15.88 -31.78
N ASP A 795 25.64 -16.69 -32.64
CA ASP A 795 24.26 -17.10 -32.42
C ASP A 795 24.10 -17.93 -31.14
N ALA A 796 25.02 -18.86 -30.89
CA ALA A 796 25.02 -19.68 -29.67
C ALA A 796 25.27 -18.85 -28.40
N SER A 797 26.18 -17.87 -28.44
CA SER A 797 26.60 -17.12 -27.24
C SER A 797 25.84 -15.81 -27.01
N TRP A 798 25.08 -15.32 -27.99
CA TRP A 798 24.32 -14.07 -27.90
C TRP A 798 22.86 -14.24 -28.32
N THR A 799 22.61 -14.63 -29.59
CA THR A 799 21.26 -14.64 -30.16
C THR A 799 20.30 -15.55 -29.39
N VAL A 800 20.74 -16.73 -28.97
CA VAL A 800 19.92 -17.63 -28.13
C VAL A 800 19.62 -16.97 -26.78
N LYS A 801 20.65 -16.47 -26.10
CA LYS A 801 20.54 -15.89 -24.75
C LYS A 801 19.61 -14.68 -24.70
N ILE A 802 19.73 -13.76 -25.67
CA ILE A 802 18.89 -12.56 -25.68
C ILE A 802 17.41 -12.87 -25.94
N ASN A 803 17.06 -14.05 -26.46
CA ASN A 803 15.65 -14.43 -26.65
C ASN A 803 14.96 -14.81 -25.35
N ASP A 804 15.74 -15.24 -24.35
CA ASP A 804 15.24 -15.60 -23.02
C ASP A 804 15.17 -14.38 -22.09
N PHE A 805 15.51 -13.19 -22.60
CA PHE A 805 15.42 -11.97 -21.83
C PHE A 805 13.98 -11.55 -21.54
N ASP A 806 13.76 -11.13 -20.29
CA ASP A 806 12.45 -10.69 -19.82
C ASP A 806 12.06 -9.36 -20.47
N MET A 807 10.81 -9.26 -20.89
CA MET A 807 10.20 -8.07 -21.49
C MET A 807 9.10 -7.44 -20.63
N ALA A 808 8.95 -7.90 -19.39
CA ALA A 808 8.14 -7.24 -18.38
C ALA A 808 8.55 -5.77 -18.22
N ASP A 809 7.59 -4.93 -17.89
CA ASP A 809 7.84 -3.51 -17.72
C ASP A 809 8.88 -3.26 -16.60
N GLY A 810 9.93 -2.50 -16.94
CA GLY A 810 11.05 -2.24 -16.04
C GLY A 810 12.18 -3.27 -16.07
N SER A 811 12.10 -4.35 -16.87
CA SER A 811 13.24 -5.27 -17.08
C SER A 811 14.43 -4.54 -17.71
N THR A 812 15.63 -5.15 -17.64
CA THR A 812 16.86 -4.52 -18.12
C THR A 812 16.75 -4.17 -19.62
N ILE A 813 16.39 -5.13 -20.45
CA ILE A 813 16.26 -4.88 -21.89
C ILE A 813 15.13 -3.88 -22.20
N ARG A 814 14.00 -4.01 -21.50
CA ARG A 814 12.87 -3.08 -21.66
C ARG A 814 13.28 -1.64 -21.36
N ARG A 815 14.08 -1.41 -20.31
CA ARG A 815 14.60 -0.08 -19.93
C ARG A 815 15.52 0.52 -20.98
N LEU A 816 16.48 -0.25 -21.48
CA LEU A 816 17.36 0.23 -22.56
C LEU A 816 16.53 0.64 -23.79
N LEU A 817 15.56 -0.19 -24.18
CA LEU A 817 14.69 0.06 -25.32
C LEU A 817 13.77 1.27 -25.12
N ASP A 818 13.12 1.38 -23.96
CA ASP A 818 12.21 2.49 -23.65
C ASP A 818 12.95 3.81 -23.49
N TRP A 819 14.15 3.79 -22.92
CA TRP A 819 15.01 4.97 -22.85
C TRP A 819 15.36 5.47 -24.25
N CYS A 820 15.81 4.55 -25.12
CA CYS A 820 16.11 4.85 -26.52
C CYS A 820 14.87 5.34 -27.29
N LEU A 821 13.67 4.85 -26.95
CA LEU A 821 12.44 5.20 -27.66
C LEU A 821 11.83 6.54 -27.20
N THR A 822 11.87 6.86 -25.90
CA THR A 822 10.99 7.89 -25.31
C THR A 822 11.66 8.87 -24.35
N SER A 823 12.88 8.60 -23.86
CA SER A 823 13.45 9.36 -22.73
C SER A 823 14.62 10.28 -23.12
N GLN A 824 14.85 10.49 -24.42
CA GLN A 824 15.90 11.37 -24.90
C GLN A 824 15.47 12.84 -24.90
N THR A 825 16.41 13.73 -24.63
CA THR A 825 16.23 15.19 -24.71
C THR A 825 17.27 15.78 -25.65
N GLU A 826 17.08 17.04 -26.10
CA GLU A 826 18.08 17.76 -26.91
C GLU A 826 19.46 17.90 -26.20
N LYS A 827 19.52 17.64 -24.89
CA LYS A 827 20.73 17.74 -24.06
C LYS A 827 21.44 16.41 -23.81
N THR A 828 20.86 15.29 -24.21
CA THR A 828 21.41 13.95 -23.96
C THR A 828 22.79 13.81 -24.62
N ASP A 829 23.75 13.23 -23.90
CA ASP A 829 25.11 13.02 -24.40
C ASP A 829 25.10 12.12 -25.66
N ARG A 830 25.73 12.61 -26.73
CA ARG A 830 25.81 11.91 -28.02
C ARG A 830 26.59 10.61 -27.93
N HIS A 831 27.57 10.53 -27.04
CA HIS A 831 28.35 9.31 -26.85
C HIS A 831 27.48 8.24 -26.18
N VAL A 832 26.66 8.61 -25.19
CA VAL A 832 25.69 7.67 -24.60
C VAL A 832 24.69 7.18 -25.65
N GLN A 833 24.17 8.07 -26.50
CA GLN A 833 23.29 7.68 -27.62
C GLN A 833 23.95 6.68 -28.57
N LEU A 834 25.23 6.87 -28.89
CA LEU A 834 26.00 5.96 -29.74
C LEU A 834 26.13 4.58 -29.08
N LEU A 835 26.53 4.54 -27.81
CA LEU A 835 26.69 3.29 -27.05
C LEU A 835 25.37 2.52 -26.93
N CYS A 836 24.28 3.20 -26.57
CA CYS A 836 22.96 2.60 -26.57
C CYS A 836 22.54 2.10 -27.96
N GLY A 837 22.81 2.88 -29.01
CA GLY A 837 22.55 2.48 -30.40
C GLY A 837 23.30 1.21 -30.81
N LEU A 838 24.58 1.08 -30.41
CA LEU A 838 25.39 -0.13 -30.64
C LEU A 838 24.79 -1.35 -29.94
N ALA A 839 24.45 -1.22 -28.65
CA ALA A 839 23.83 -2.31 -27.89
C ALA A 839 22.47 -2.71 -28.48
N VAL A 840 21.61 -1.75 -28.81
CA VAL A 840 20.28 -2.00 -29.42
C VAL A 840 20.42 -2.63 -30.81
N THR A 841 21.45 -2.28 -31.58
CA THR A 841 21.72 -2.91 -32.89
C THR A 841 21.93 -4.41 -32.72
N TRP A 842 22.68 -4.84 -31.70
CA TRP A 842 22.87 -6.27 -31.43
C TRP A 842 21.60 -6.99 -30.96
N LEU A 843 20.63 -6.27 -30.37
CA LEU A 843 19.32 -6.84 -30.02
C LEU A 843 18.43 -7.13 -31.24
N THR A 844 18.71 -6.51 -32.40
CA THR A 844 17.95 -6.78 -33.63
C THR A 844 18.15 -8.20 -34.18
N ALA A 845 19.20 -8.90 -33.72
CA ALA A 845 19.44 -10.31 -34.04
C ALA A 845 18.46 -11.27 -33.33
N SER A 846 17.71 -10.80 -32.32
CA SER A 846 16.77 -11.61 -31.55
C SER A 846 15.69 -12.25 -32.43
N SER A 847 15.39 -13.52 -32.17
CA SER A 847 14.24 -14.23 -32.75
C SER A 847 12.94 -13.96 -31.98
N HIS A 848 13.03 -13.42 -30.75
CA HIS A 848 11.89 -13.01 -29.95
C HIS A 848 11.26 -11.75 -30.56
N ARG A 849 10.05 -11.89 -31.12
CA ARG A 849 9.37 -10.83 -31.91
C ARG A 849 9.29 -9.50 -31.17
N GLU A 850 8.94 -9.52 -29.89
CA GLU A 850 8.76 -8.28 -29.11
C GLU A 850 10.07 -7.51 -28.92
N ILE A 851 11.18 -8.21 -28.63
CA ILE A 851 12.51 -7.61 -28.45
C ILE A 851 12.95 -6.99 -29.76
N ARG A 852 12.90 -7.76 -30.86
CA ARG A 852 13.32 -7.31 -32.19
C ARG A 852 12.51 -6.10 -32.68
N ASP A 853 11.19 -6.14 -32.54
CA ASP A 853 10.30 -5.06 -33.00
C ASP A 853 10.55 -3.77 -32.18
N LYS A 854 10.72 -3.88 -30.86
CA LYS A 854 11.03 -2.72 -30.00
C LYS A 854 12.45 -2.20 -30.23
N ALA A 855 13.45 -3.07 -30.41
CA ALA A 855 14.83 -2.71 -30.76
C ALA A 855 14.89 -1.91 -32.06
N THR A 856 14.18 -2.38 -33.10
CA THR A 856 14.12 -1.68 -34.39
C THR A 856 13.51 -0.28 -34.25
N LYS A 857 12.41 -0.15 -33.48
CA LYS A 857 11.76 1.15 -33.20
C LYS A 857 12.66 2.08 -32.38
N ALA A 858 13.29 1.55 -31.33
CA ALA A 858 14.21 2.28 -30.47
C ALA A 858 15.42 2.81 -31.24
N LEU A 859 16.03 1.97 -32.08
CA LEU A 859 17.15 2.38 -32.95
C LEU A 859 16.70 3.43 -33.97
N SER A 860 15.51 3.26 -34.55
CA SER A 860 14.93 4.27 -35.45
C SER A 860 14.73 5.60 -34.74
N ALA A 861 14.17 5.60 -33.52
CA ALA A 861 13.96 6.82 -32.73
C ALA A 861 15.28 7.53 -32.38
N LEU A 862 16.31 6.78 -31.98
CA LEU A 862 17.67 7.28 -31.78
C LEU A 862 18.19 8.00 -33.03
N LEU A 863 18.00 7.41 -34.21
CA LEU A 863 18.44 8.00 -35.48
C LEU A 863 17.55 9.17 -35.94
N PHE A 864 16.24 9.12 -35.72
CA PHE A 864 15.27 10.17 -36.07
C PHE A 864 15.38 11.41 -35.18
N SER A 865 15.82 11.27 -33.93
CA SER A 865 16.14 12.41 -33.06
C SER A 865 17.16 13.38 -33.68
N LYS A 866 17.86 12.95 -34.75
CA LYS A 866 18.78 13.77 -35.56
C LYS A 866 18.11 14.55 -36.70
N VAL A 867 16.81 14.41 -36.97
CA VAL A 867 16.14 15.10 -38.10
C VAL A 867 15.35 16.32 -37.61
N LYS A 868 16.05 17.37 -37.21
CA LYS A 868 15.67 18.72 -37.64
C LYS A 868 16.56 19.01 -38.85
N LEU A 869 15.97 18.95 -40.04
CA LEU A 869 16.59 19.41 -41.28
C LEU A 869 17.04 20.86 -41.15
#